data_AF-A0A7W3JRF8-F1
#
_entry.id   AF-A0A7W3JRF8-F1
#
_cell.length_a   1.000
_cell.length_b   1.000
_cell.length_c   1.000
_cell.angle_alpha   90.00
_cell.angle_beta   90.00
_cell.angle_gamma   90.00
#
_symmetry.space_group_name_H-M   'P 1'
#
loop_
_entity.id
_entity.type
_entity.pdbx_description
1 polymer ?
#
loop_
_entity_poly.entity_id
_entity_poly.type
_entity_poly.pdbx_seq_one_letter_code
_entity_poly.pdbx_strand_id
1 'polypeptide(L)'
;MLSPLSRRRTRRAVAASLAVSTVLALSAGAVTSSASAATPDDAPAPDRSSFVLPVLPDTQFYSRYSESQFYPKYGTNPFEVQTKWIVEHQDDLNIPFTVHVGDVVDQEWVSGEWSAADKAMKILTDGGMPYSVLPGNHDVTNQGARSSAGNAANYRAHFGAAAMSDQASKTGSTLLGTFQDGLSSAYLFEAEGHTWMSLAIAWNASDDTFAWAQGILDAHPNVPVILSSHAIINIAEDQMSPASWWWGDLLWDQLIRKNDQIILTANGHFHGATMQTRTNDFGHPVYEILTDYQMSADGGNGYMTTFEFDLTNNRIDVETVSPWVTVKDKDSLTSSDTPVLDGPWQSFSIDFDFAERFGWSVKASDEDNVDLSQRVIDIASEGWDGGAAGGELVAAGSADDYHQVDGTIAHWRFGAVAEGVVDEKTVIPDVAGESPMYRNAPETTDEPDELEDMSITHSNTAFYSADPGAVCFDNVTRNASGADRLSYLSTEYGAPATFADLNAVDGYTIETFLQLDEEWTETANRWGAALTRGGSREWTGIHDSADPGAGVAWIGISSLREYQYSAADPRTANSYTLWSGEIMQGAWHHVAIVNNPAANTAIMYVDGVPVLRNASNVGGMMAADFMPWVIGTSTWDSEPDHGWHGCVGETRIVNHALASSDFLYNRIDINGDGANFALATDLGTVYAPDATVSTFTGTGYPGAVVRVELGGNSIGTADVASDGSWTIELAEALTGSGSYGLSFVQSIGERDGSAHEATLVIGESSDWTPVDSDLTPSYEGLITVNPNPFTAGATVEVALPAGSEGDTVYAFAFSSPTSLGQATVAADSTVRLATPASFPVGEHRIALYTADGDLIGWDAVSVLAAESDSGSGSDPGTGGSTGGDVAGEATGGADAGELAVTGASLTALFLLLAAGITAVITGVTLRARRIRRVR
;
A
#
# COMPACT_ATOMS: atom_id res chain seq x y z
N MET A 1 7.59 12.29 -60.82
CA MET A 1 7.59 11.46 -62.05
C MET A 1 8.50 10.26 -61.84
N LEU A 2 7.89 9.07 -61.80
CA LEU A 2 8.41 7.74 -62.20
C LEU A 2 9.72 7.20 -61.58
N SER A 3 9.57 6.21 -60.69
CA SER A 3 10.48 5.04 -60.61
C SER A 3 10.33 4.16 -61.87
N PRO A 4 11.26 3.23 -62.21
CA PRO A 4 11.12 1.85 -61.67
C PRO A 4 12.40 0.96 -61.56
N LEU A 5 12.36 0.08 -60.55
CA LEU A 5 12.59 -1.39 -60.56
C LEU A 5 13.93 -2.06 -60.99
N SER A 6 14.43 -2.88 -60.03
CA SER A 6 14.61 -4.35 -60.12
C SER A 6 16.00 -4.98 -60.44
N ARG A 7 16.53 -5.61 -59.36
CA ARG A 7 17.08 -6.98 -59.22
C ARG A 7 18.25 -7.46 -60.11
N ARG A 8 19.31 -7.95 -59.43
CA ARG A 8 19.81 -9.34 -59.61
C ARG A 8 20.68 -9.82 -58.44
N ARG A 9 20.29 -10.99 -57.91
CA ARG A 9 21.00 -11.86 -56.95
C ARG A 9 22.16 -12.61 -57.65
N THR A 10 23.18 -13.00 -56.89
CA THR A 10 23.84 -14.31 -57.05
C THR A 10 24.14 -14.94 -55.69
N ARG A 11 23.72 -16.21 -55.54
CA ARG A 11 24.02 -17.15 -54.45
C ARG A 11 25.01 -18.21 -54.98
N ARG A 12 25.84 -18.76 -54.09
CA ARG A 12 26.30 -20.17 -54.02
C ARG A 12 26.40 -20.49 -52.52
N ALA A 13 25.64 -21.38 -51.85
CA ALA A 13 25.30 -22.80 -52.03
C ALA A 13 26.52 -23.74 -51.95
N VAL A 14 26.52 -24.92 -51.31
CA VAL A 14 25.73 -25.69 -50.32
C VAL A 14 26.53 -27.01 -50.13
N ALA A 15 26.49 -27.64 -48.94
CA ALA A 15 26.41 -29.11 -48.71
C ALA A 15 26.18 -29.34 -47.20
N ALA A 16 25.03 -29.79 -46.65
CA ALA A 16 24.23 -31.02 -46.82
C ALA A 16 25.00 -32.30 -46.42
N SER A 17 24.57 -33.10 -45.43
CA SER A 17 23.35 -33.95 -45.40
C SER A 17 22.99 -34.34 -43.94
N LEU A 18 21.75 -34.37 -43.43
CA LEU A 18 20.47 -35.08 -43.72
C LEU A 18 20.34 -36.52 -43.14
N ALA A 19 19.46 -36.70 -42.14
CA ALA A 19 18.48 -37.79 -41.91
C ALA A 19 17.85 -37.62 -40.49
N VAL A 20 16.62 -37.12 -40.30
CA VAL A 20 15.26 -37.75 -40.41
C VAL A 20 14.94 -38.77 -39.30
N SER A 21 14.08 -38.39 -38.33
CA SER A 21 12.78 -39.02 -37.99
C SER A 21 12.28 -38.78 -36.55
N THR A 22 11.10 -38.15 -36.44
CA THR A 22 9.95 -38.38 -35.53
C THR A 22 10.12 -38.54 -33.99
N VAL A 23 9.61 -37.50 -33.31
CA VAL A 23 8.83 -37.40 -32.05
C VAL A 23 8.70 -38.65 -31.17
N LEU A 24 9.18 -38.54 -29.91
CA LEU A 24 8.50 -39.03 -28.72
C LEU A 24 8.88 -38.18 -27.51
N ALA A 25 7.89 -37.97 -26.65
CA ALA A 25 7.91 -37.16 -25.43
C ALA A 25 8.89 -37.63 -24.35
N LEU A 26 8.95 -36.84 -23.27
CA LEU A 26 9.68 -37.00 -22.01
C LEU A 26 11.12 -36.47 -21.98
N SER A 27 11.26 -35.14 -21.85
CA SER A 27 12.34 -34.57 -21.05
C SER A 27 11.78 -34.26 -19.67
N ALA A 28 11.97 -35.20 -18.75
CA ALA A 28 11.92 -34.91 -17.32
C ALA A 28 12.88 -33.75 -17.05
N GLY A 29 12.34 -32.64 -16.55
CA GLY A 29 13.13 -31.55 -16.01
C GLY A 29 14.02 -32.12 -14.92
N ALA A 30 15.33 -32.03 -15.11
CA ALA A 30 16.25 -32.09 -13.99
C ALA A 30 15.96 -30.84 -13.16
N VAL A 31 15.12 -31.01 -12.15
CA VAL A 31 14.98 -30.06 -11.06
C VAL A 31 16.36 -29.98 -10.43
N THR A 32 17.10 -28.92 -10.71
CA THR A 32 18.17 -28.50 -9.83
C THR A 32 17.49 -28.15 -8.52
N SER A 33 17.53 -29.09 -7.57
CA SER A 33 17.24 -28.83 -6.18
C SER A 33 18.01 -27.58 -5.80
N SER A 34 17.30 -26.49 -5.57
CA SER A 34 17.78 -25.45 -4.67
C SER A 34 18.23 -26.18 -3.41
N ALA A 35 19.51 -26.02 -3.06
CA ALA A 35 19.95 -26.42 -1.75
C ALA A 35 19.16 -25.56 -0.77
N SER A 36 18.22 -26.18 -0.05
CA SER A 36 17.66 -25.59 1.15
C SER A 36 18.83 -25.12 2.00
N ALA A 37 18.92 -23.81 2.21
CA ALA A 37 19.85 -23.23 3.16
C ALA A 37 19.62 -23.99 4.47
N ALA A 38 20.67 -24.64 4.96
CA ALA A 38 20.63 -25.21 6.29
C ALA A 38 20.23 -24.07 7.25
N THR A 39 19.19 -24.30 8.05
CA THR A 39 18.90 -23.51 9.25
C THR A 39 20.22 -23.27 9.98
N PRO A 40 20.60 -22.01 10.28
CA PRO A 40 21.77 -21.76 11.12
C PRO A 40 21.59 -22.56 12.40
N ASP A 41 22.63 -23.31 12.78
CA ASP A 41 22.73 -23.87 14.12
C ASP A 41 22.43 -22.75 15.12
N ASP A 42 21.58 -23.06 16.11
CA ASP A 42 21.10 -22.22 17.22
C ASP A 42 22.23 -21.89 18.22
N ALA A 43 23.45 -21.66 17.71
CA ALA A 43 24.56 -21.12 18.46
C ALA A 43 24.43 -19.58 18.43
N PRO A 44 24.54 -18.88 19.57
CA PRO A 44 24.59 -17.43 19.56
C PRO A 44 25.69 -16.99 18.58
N ALA A 45 25.36 -16.08 17.66
CA ALA A 45 26.38 -15.40 16.90
C ALA A 45 27.40 -14.83 17.90
N PRO A 46 28.71 -15.00 17.69
CA PRO A 46 29.71 -14.49 18.62
C PRO A 46 29.55 -12.98 18.75
N ASP A 47 29.80 -12.46 19.95
CA ASP A 47 29.78 -11.03 20.25
C ASP A 47 30.67 -10.26 19.26
N ARG A 48 30.26 -9.05 18.88
CA ARG A 48 30.85 -8.22 17.83
C ARG A 48 31.24 -6.86 18.38
N SER A 49 32.32 -6.31 17.85
CA SER A 49 32.64 -4.89 17.94
C SER A 49 31.99 -4.17 16.76
N SER A 50 30.82 -3.58 17.01
CA SER A 50 30.03 -2.89 16.00
C SER A 50 29.21 -1.73 16.58
N PHE A 51 28.83 -0.78 15.72
CA PHE A 51 27.97 0.35 16.08
C PHE A 51 27.03 0.70 14.92
N VAL A 52 25.87 1.29 15.23
CA VAL A 52 24.89 1.72 14.22
C VAL A 52 24.95 3.22 13.97
N LEU A 53 24.95 3.63 12.71
CA LEU A 53 24.80 5.01 12.29
C LEU A 53 23.48 5.21 11.54
N PRO A 54 22.45 5.83 12.14
CA PRO A 54 21.23 6.20 11.45
C PRO A 54 21.42 7.43 10.55
N VAL A 55 20.80 7.37 9.38
CA VAL A 55 20.70 8.45 8.39
C VAL A 55 19.23 8.83 8.23
N LEU A 56 18.89 10.03 8.69
CA LEU A 56 17.61 10.68 8.46
C LEU A 56 17.57 11.19 7.00
N PRO A 57 16.62 10.72 6.17
CA PRO A 57 16.51 11.13 4.77
C PRO A 57 15.87 12.52 4.65
N ASP A 58 15.39 12.88 3.46
CA ASP A 58 14.71 14.14 3.14
C ASP A 58 13.38 14.25 3.91
N THR A 59 13.39 15.07 4.97
CA THR A 59 12.27 15.17 5.94
C THR A 59 11.25 16.27 5.60
N GLN A 60 11.41 16.95 4.46
CA GLN A 60 10.68 18.15 4.07
C GLN A 60 9.15 18.00 4.18
N PHE A 61 8.61 16.85 3.79
CA PHE A 61 7.18 16.60 3.86
C PHE A 61 6.69 16.37 5.29
N TYR A 62 7.49 15.74 6.15
CA TYR A 62 7.18 15.62 7.57
C TYR A 62 7.06 16.98 8.24
N SER A 63 7.88 17.95 7.83
CA SER A 63 7.80 19.34 8.28
C SER A 63 6.59 20.07 7.69
N ARG A 64 6.37 19.99 6.37
CA ARG A 64 5.26 20.64 5.66
C ARG A 64 3.89 20.23 6.15
N TYR A 65 3.69 18.93 6.32
CA TYR A 65 2.38 18.36 6.60
C TYR A 65 2.17 18.03 8.08
N SER A 66 3.09 18.46 8.96
CA SER A 66 3.03 18.22 10.41
C SER A 66 1.68 18.59 11.01
N GLU A 67 1.32 19.87 11.01
CA GLU A 67 0.09 20.37 11.63
C GLU A 67 -1.16 20.06 10.79
N SER A 68 -1.01 19.99 9.46
CA SER A 68 -2.15 19.93 8.55
C SER A 68 -2.63 18.52 8.23
N GLN A 69 -1.76 17.49 8.30
CA GLN A 69 -2.12 16.11 7.98
C GLN A 69 -1.64 15.11 9.02
N PHE A 70 -0.35 15.10 9.40
CA PHE A 70 0.20 14.05 10.24
C PHE A 70 -0.42 14.02 11.65
N TYR A 71 -0.43 15.15 12.35
CA TYR A 71 -1.06 15.22 13.66
C TYR A 71 -2.58 14.98 13.62
N PRO A 72 -3.36 15.61 12.72
CA PRO A 72 -4.78 15.34 12.63
C PRO A 72 -5.14 13.90 12.28
N LYS A 73 -4.35 13.24 11.42
CA LYS A 73 -4.65 11.90 10.91
C LYS A 73 -4.09 10.77 11.78
N TYR A 74 -2.83 10.89 12.21
CA TYR A 74 -2.10 9.80 12.89
C TYR A 74 -1.81 10.11 14.36
N GLY A 75 -2.08 11.33 14.83
CA GLY A 75 -1.73 11.76 16.19
C GLY A 75 -0.22 11.92 16.45
N THR A 76 0.61 11.60 15.47
CA THR A 76 2.08 11.57 15.54
C THR A 76 2.68 12.22 14.28
N ASN A 77 3.93 12.64 14.37
CA ASN A 77 4.72 13.12 13.23
C ASN A 77 5.89 12.15 12.97
N PRO A 78 6.12 11.68 11.73
CA PRO A 78 7.17 10.71 11.42
C PRO A 78 8.57 11.19 11.85
N PHE A 79 8.90 12.46 11.63
CA PHE A 79 10.20 13.03 11.97
C PHE A 79 10.46 13.04 13.48
N GLU A 80 9.44 13.36 14.27
CA GLU A 80 9.52 13.29 15.73
C GLU A 80 9.66 11.84 16.21
N VAL A 81 9.01 10.88 15.55
CA VAL A 81 9.11 9.46 15.91
C VAL A 81 10.49 8.89 15.56
N GLN A 82 11.05 9.20 14.39
CA GLN A 82 12.42 8.80 14.03
C GLN A 82 13.44 9.30 15.06
N THR A 83 13.42 10.61 15.34
CA THR A 83 14.37 11.22 16.28
C THR A 83 14.19 10.72 17.71
N LYS A 84 12.95 10.45 18.13
CA LYS A 84 12.65 9.85 19.43
C LYS A 84 13.14 8.41 19.52
N TRP A 85 12.87 7.59 18.51
CA TRP A 85 13.32 6.19 18.45
C TRP A 85 14.85 6.09 18.54
N ILE A 86 15.57 6.95 17.81
CA ILE A 86 17.03 7.03 17.88
C ILE A 86 17.49 7.29 19.32
N VAL A 87 16.87 8.25 20.01
CA VAL A 87 17.23 8.59 21.41
C VAL A 87 16.87 7.46 22.38
N GLU A 88 15.73 6.79 22.18
CA GLU A 88 15.26 5.71 23.06
C GLU A 88 16.13 4.46 22.95
N HIS A 89 16.71 4.19 21.77
CA HIS A 89 17.50 2.99 21.50
C HIS A 89 19.00 3.24 21.30
N GLN A 90 19.49 4.45 21.56
CA GLN A 90 20.90 4.80 21.35
C GLN A 90 21.87 3.88 22.10
N ASP A 91 21.54 3.48 23.33
CA ASP A 91 22.37 2.58 24.13
C ASP A 91 22.25 1.12 23.64
N ASP A 92 21.03 0.67 23.30
CA ASP A 92 20.75 -0.70 22.85
C ASP A 92 21.34 -1.02 21.47
N LEU A 93 21.49 0.01 20.62
CA LEU A 93 21.99 -0.08 19.25
C LEU A 93 23.39 0.52 19.10
N ASN A 94 24.03 0.88 20.21
CA ASN A 94 25.34 1.51 20.25
C ASN A 94 25.46 2.64 19.20
N ILE A 95 24.53 3.61 19.22
CA ILE A 95 24.48 4.70 18.24
C ILE A 95 25.37 5.85 18.73
N PRO A 96 26.51 6.15 18.07
CA PRO A 96 27.40 7.20 18.53
C PRO A 96 27.09 8.56 17.89
N PHE A 97 26.33 8.58 16.79
CA PHE A 97 26.08 9.78 15.98
C PHE A 97 24.91 9.58 15.01
N THR A 98 24.19 10.66 14.65
CA THR A 98 23.12 10.65 13.63
C THR A 98 23.43 11.60 12.47
N VAL A 99 23.15 11.19 11.23
CA VAL A 99 23.33 12.03 10.03
C VAL A 99 21.98 12.43 9.44
N HIS A 100 21.82 13.69 9.03
CA HIS A 100 20.67 14.17 8.24
C HIS A 100 21.17 14.68 6.88
N VAL A 101 20.54 14.24 5.78
CA VAL A 101 21.04 14.51 4.41
C VAL A 101 20.49 15.78 3.75
N GLY A 102 19.52 16.46 4.36
CA GLY A 102 19.06 17.78 3.93
C GLY A 102 17.57 17.80 3.63
N ASP A 103 17.10 18.89 3.01
CA ASP A 103 15.69 19.18 2.81
C ASP A 103 14.88 18.96 4.09
N VAL A 104 15.23 19.79 5.08
CA VAL A 104 14.62 19.79 6.40
C VAL A 104 13.18 20.33 6.34
N VAL A 105 12.92 21.27 5.43
CA VAL A 105 11.60 21.83 5.13
C VAL A 105 11.33 21.80 3.63
N ASP A 106 10.05 21.84 3.22
CA ASP A 106 9.66 21.88 1.79
C ASP A 106 9.61 23.31 1.27
N GLN A 107 9.32 24.27 2.14
CA GLN A 107 9.09 25.67 1.78
C GLN A 107 9.85 26.58 2.75
N GLU A 108 11.08 27.00 2.40
CA GLU A 108 11.94 27.78 3.31
C GLU A 108 11.31 29.07 3.87
N TRP A 109 10.31 29.64 3.19
CA TRP A 109 9.60 30.84 3.65
C TRP A 109 8.44 30.56 4.62
N VAL A 110 8.12 29.30 4.92
CA VAL A 110 7.00 28.90 5.80
C VAL A 110 7.52 28.58 7.20
N SER A 111 7.25 29.48 8.16
CA SER A 111 7.75 29.34 9.54
C SER A 111 7.22 28.12 10.29
N GLY A 112 6.03 27.61 9.92
CA GLY A 112 5.44 26.43 10.53
C GLY A 112 6.28 25.17 10.30
N GLU A 113 6.86 25.02 9.11
CA GLU A 113 7.69 23.87 8.75
C GLU A 113 8.98 23.85 9.56
N TRP A 114 9.66 25.01 9.67
CA TRP A 114 10.83 25.15 10.53
C TRP A 114 10.53 24.87 12.00
N SER A 115 9.33 25.25 12.48
CA SER A 115 8.93 24.96 13.86
C SER A 115 8.72 23.45 14.10
N ALA A 116 8.20 22.73 13.11
CA ALA A 116 8.06 21.28 13.16
C ALA A 116 9.44 20.59 13.13
N ALA A 117 10.32 20.99 12.21
CA ALA A 117 11.68 20.48 12.10
C ALA A 117 12.50 20.73 13.38
N ASP A 118 12.46 21.95 13.92
CA ASP A 118 13.12 22.31 15.18
C ASP A 118 12.67 21.39 16.31
N LYS A 119 11.36 21.12 16.39
CA LYS A 119 10.79 20.27 17.44
C LYS A 119 11.33 18.84 17.34
N ALA A 120 11.39 18.26 16.14
CA ALA A 120 11.95 16.93 15.91
C ALA A 120 13.45 16.89 16.21
N MET A 121 14.25 17.78 15.63
CA MET A 121 15.71 17.79 15.82
C MET A 121 16.12 18.10 17.28
N LYS A 122 15.31 18.86 18.01
CA LYS A 122 15.55 19.12 19.44
C LYS A 122 15.47 17.85 20.28
N ILE A 123 14.71 16.84 19.87
CA ILE A 123 14.64 15.54 20.57
C ILE A 123 16.04 14.91 20.64
N LEU A 124 16.80 14.92 19.54
CA LEU A 124 18.19 14.43 19.53
C LEU A 124 19.06 15.21 20.52
N THR A 125 19.01 16.54 20.46
CA THR A 125 19.82 17.41 21.34
C THR A 125 19.50 17.20 22.82
N ASP A 126 18.22 17.14 23.17
CA ASP A 126 17.76 16.97 24.56
C ASP A 126 17.99 15.54 25.06
N GLY A 127 17.95 14.56 24.15
CA GLY A 127 18.21 13.14 24.39
C GLY A 127 19.70 12.77 24.43
N GLY A 128 20.60 13.72 24.21
CA GLY A 128 22.05 13.48 24.25
C GLY A 128 22.65 12.90 22.97
N MET A 129 21.87 12.78 21.88
CA MET A 129 22.32 12.23 20.60
C MET A 129 23.00 13.30 19.73
N PRO A 130 24.31 13.21 19.46
CA PRO A 130 24.98 14.14 18.54
C PRO A 130 24.56 13.90 17.10
N TYR A 131 24.48 14.98 16.32
CA TYR A 131 24.09 14.88 14.91
C TYR A 131 24.76 15.90 13.99
N SER A 132 24.73 15.61 12.70
CA SER A 132 25.03 16.57 11.63
C SER A 132 23.79 16.84 10.79
N VAL A 133 23.58 18.09 10.40
CA VAL A 133 22.53 18.53 9.47
C VAL A 133 23.12 19.52 8.47
N LEU A 134 22.62 19.49 7.24
CA LEU A 134 23.02 20.38 6.14
C LEU A 134 21.76 20.83 5.38
N PRO A 135 21.76 21.98 4.69
CA PRO A 135 20.62 22.39 3.89
C PRO A 135 20.58 21.64 2.56
N GLY A 136 19.38 21.23 2.15
CA GLY A 136 19.09 20.78 0.79
C GLY A 136 18.65 21.92 -0.13
N ASN A 137 18.03 21.58 -1.26
CA ASN A 137 17.59 22.58 -2.23
C ASN A 137 16.31 23.33 -1.81
N HIS A 138 15.48 22.75 -0.97
CA HIS A 138 14.26 23.36 -0.42
C HIS A 138 14.54 24.25 0.80
N ASP A 139 15.70 24.10 1.44
CA ASP A 139 16.12 24.88 2.62
C ASP A 139 16.74 26.26 2.27
N VAL A 140 16.80 26.61 0.97
CA VAL A 140 17.48 27.81 0.46
C VAL A 140 16.61 28.66 -0.46
N THR A 141 16.81 29.98 -0.43
CA THR A 141 15.99 30.95 -1.18
C THR A 141 16.16 30.90 -2.70
N ASN A 142 17.28 30.33 -3.17
CA ASN A 142 17.60 30.15 -4.58
C ASN A 142 18.44 28.87 -4.76
N GLN A 143 17.75 27.77 -5.06
CA GLN A 143 18.36 26.45 -5.29
C GLN A 143 19.38 26.40 -6.43
N GLY A 144 19.27 27.30 -7.43
CA GLY A 144 20.19 27.37 -8.57
C GLY A 144 21.50 28.10 -8.28
N ALA A 145 21.63 28.74 -7.11
CA ALA A 145 22.84 29.44 -6.70
C ALA A 145 23.79 28.53 -5.91
N ARG A 146 25.10 28.83 -5.95
CA ARG A 146 26.07 28.24 -5.03
C ARG A 146 25.75 28.64 -3.59
N SER A 147 26.13 27.78 -2.65
CA SER A 147 25.90 28.01 -1.22
C SER A 147 26.47 29.37 -0.76
N SER A 148 25.66 30.09 0.00
CA SER A 148 26.11 31.28 0.70
C SER A 148 25.25 31.55 1.92
N ALA A 149 25.85 32.18 2.92
CA ALA A 149 25.17 32.67 4.11
C ALA A 149 23.90 33.49 3.82
N GLY A 150 23.86 34.23 2.70
CA GLY A 150 22.68 35.03 2.31
C GLY A 150 21.56 34.22 1.66
N ASN A 151 21.87 33.05 1.08
CA ASN A 151 20.91 32.17 0.42
C ASN A 151 20.16 31.24 1.38
N ALA A 152 20.63 31.14 2.63
CA ALA A 152 20.15 30.17 3.62
C ALA A 152 19.81 30.85 4.96
N ALA A 153 19.20 32.04 4.91
CA ALA A 153 18.99 32.86 6.11
C ALA A 153 18.05 32.18 7.13
N ASN A 154 16.98 31.54 6.67
CA ASN A 154 16.04 30.83 7.53
C ASN A 154 16.67 29.57 8.11
N TYR A 155 17.28 28.70 7.28
CA TYR A 155 18.05 27.55 7.74
C TYR A 155 19.05 27.92 8.86
N ARG A 156 19.83 28.99 8.68
CA ARG A 156 20.83 29.44 9.68
C ARG A 156 20.23 29.94 10.99
N ALA A 157 18.99 30.40 10.99
CA ALA A 157 18.31 30.80 12.22
C ALA A 157 18.07 29.60 13.15
N HIS A 158 17.95 28.40 12.57
CA HIS A 158 17.66 27.14 13.25
C HIS A 158 18.91 26.28 13.44
N PHE A 159 19.73 26.14 12.40
CA PHE A 159 20.89 25.25 12.33
C PHE A 159 22.21 26.00 12.08
N GLY A 160 22.31 27.26 12.51
CA GLY A 160 23.53 28.06 12.40
C GLY A 160 24.68 27.55 13.28
N ALA A 161 25.88 28.15 13.15
CA ALA A 161 27.08 27.67 13.86
C ALA A 161 26.93 27.68 15.40
N ALA A 162 26.14 28.61 15.94
CA ALA A 162 25.84 28.65 17.37
C ALA A 162 25.00 27.45 17.82
N ALA A 163 23.99 27.05 17.04
CA ALA A 163 23.16 25.88 17.33
C ALA A 163 23.98 24.59 17.21
N MET A 164 24.82 24.47 16.18
CA MET A 164 25.73 23.34 15.99
C MET A 164 26.77 23.20 17.11
N SER A 165 27.28 24.33 17.62
CA SER A 165 28.18 24.34 18.77
C SER A 165 27.48 23.97 20.09
N ASP A 166 26.25 24.46 20.28
CA ASP A 166 25.42 24.16 21.45
C ASP A 166 25.02 22.68 21.51
N GLN A 167 24.57 22.10 20.40
CA GLN A 167 24.23 20.67 20.36
C GLN A 167 25.47 19.81 20.64
N ALA A 168 26.60 20.07 19.99
CA ALA A 168 27.83 19.29 20.21
C ALA A 168 28.30 19.34 21.67
N SER A 169 28.22 20.53 22.29
CA SER A 169 28.57 20.71 23.70
C SER A 169 27.65 19.94 24.65
N LYS A 170 26.38 19.76 24.29
CA LYS A 170 25.38 19.05 25.10
C LYS A 170 25.44 17.52 24.93
N THR A 171 25.74 17.07 23.72
CA THR A 171 25.73 15.66 23.33
C THR A 171 27.10 14.98 23.48
N GLY A 172 28.17 15.76 23.64
CA GLY A 172 29.51 15.25 23.91
C GLY A 172 30.36 14.95 22.66
N SER A 173 29.84 15.24 21.46
CA SER A 173 30.64 15.20 20.22
C SER A 173 31.62 16.39 20.14
N THR A 174 32.66 16.24 19.32
CA THR A 174 33.64 17.32 19.11
C THR A 174 33.40 18.00 17.77
N LEU A 175 32.77 19.18 17.78
CA LEU A 175 32.66 20.04 16.59
C LEU A 175 34.05 20.58 16.21
N LEU A 176 34.57 20.17 15.06
CA LEU A 176 35.85 20.65 14.52
C LEU A 176 35.70 22.03 13.86
N GLY A 177 34.54 22.31 13.29
CA GLY A 177 34.21 23.61 12.74
C GLY A 177 32.98 23.60 11.85
N THR A 178 32.58 24.80 11.44
CA THR A 178 31.50 25.01 10.47
C THR A 178 31.95 25.98 9.38
N PHE A 179 31.36 25.88 8.19
CA PHE A 179 31.52 26.83 7.11
C PHE A 179 30.20 27.55 6.79
N GLN A 180 30.30 28.82 6.35
CA GLN A 180 29.16 29.69 6.05
C GLN A 180 28.08 29.77 7.14
N ASP A 181 28.50 29.68 8.41
CA ASP A 181 27.63 29.71 9.59
C ASP A 181 26.64 28.54 9.67
N GLY A 182 27.18 27.31 9.72
CA GLY A 182 26.42 26.08 9.98
C GLY A 182 25.96 25.32 8.74
N LEU A 183 26.14 25.86 7.54
CA LEU A 183 25.75 25.20 6.29
C LEU A 183 26.55 23.92 6.04
N SER A 184 27.82 23.90 6.41
CA SER A 184 28.66 22.71 6.38
C SER A 184 29.35 22.57 7.74
N SER A 185 29.53 21.35 8.20
CA SER A 185 30.04 21.07 9.54
C SER A 185 30.84 19.77 9.57
N ALA A 186 31.78 19.68 10.51
CA ALA A 186 32.59 18.49 10.72
C ALA A 186 32.64 18.16 12.22
N TYR A 187 32.39 16.90 12.56
CA TYR A 187 32.37 16.40 13.93
C TYR A 187 33.27 15.19 14.07
N LEU A 188 33.93 15.06 15.23
CA LEU A 188 34.47 13.79 15.69
C LEU A 188 33.53 13.14 16.70
N PHE A 189 33.42 11.83 16.61
CA PHE A 189 32.77 10.96 17.60
C PHE A 189 33.61 9.70 17.81
N GLU A 190 33.38 9.01 18.92
CA GLU A 190 34.09 7.78 19.30
C GLU A 190 33.12 6.61 19.20
N ALA A 191 33.57 5.49 18.61
CA ALA A 191 32.83 4.24 18.56
C ALA A 191 33.83 3.08 18.51
N GLU A 192 33.55 2.00 19.23
CA GLU A 192 34.37 0.78 19.20
C GLU A 192 35.87 1.02 19.48
N GLY A 193 36.16 2.00 20.34
CA GLY A 193 37.53 2.37 20.72
C GLY A 193 38.32 3.14 19.67
N HIS A 194 37.66 3.62 18.59
CA HIS A 194 38.28 4.42 17.54
C HIS A 194 37.54 5.74 17.31
N THR A 195 38.28 6.75 16.83
CA THR A 195 37.73 8.05 16.44
C THR A 195 37.24 8.00 14.99
N TRP A 196 36.04 8.53 14.75
CA TRP A 196 35.39 8.67 13.45
C TRP A 196 35.06 10.12 13.16
N MET A 197 34.76 10.43 11.89
CA MET A 197 34.35 11.77 11.46
C MET A 197 33.07 11.75 10.63
N SER A 198 32.11 12.60 11.02
CA SER A 198 31.02 13.02 10.14
C SER A 198 31.39 14.35 9.47
N LEU A 199 31.33 14.40 8.14
CA LEU A 199 31.60 15.60 7.34
C LEU A 199 30.38 15.94 6.47
N ALA A 200 29.62 16.95 6.88
CA ALA A 200 28.42 17.39 6.17
C ALA A 200 28.73 18.60 5.26
N ILE A 201 28.46 18.46 3.95
CA ILE A 201 28.70 19.47 2.91
C ILE A 201 27.36 19.97 2.35
N ALA A 202 27.16 21.30 2.37
CA ALA A 202 25.91 21.95 2.00
C ALA A 202 25.49 21.70 0.54
N TRP A 203 24.19 21.81 0.26
CA TRP A 203 23.68 21.89 -1.11
C TRP A 203 24.44 22.92 -1.94
N ASN A 204 24.88 22.45 -3.11
CA ASN A 204 25.55 23.26 -4.13
C ASN A 204 26.72 24.09 -3.56
N ALA A 205 27.54 23.48 -2.68
CA ALA A 205 28.62 24.16 -1.96
C ALA A 205 29.58 24.92 -2.88
N SER A 206 30.11 26.05 -2.40
CA SER A 206 31.15 26.83 -3.11
C SER A 206 32.54 26.19 -3.02
N ASP A 207 33.46 26.55 -3.92
CA ASP A 207 34.85 26.08 -3.90
C ASP A 207 35.57 26.39 -2.57
N ASP A 208 35.23 27.50 -1.91
CA ASP A 208 35.78 27.84 -0.58
C ASP A 208 35.36 26.81 0.50
N THR A 209 34.19 26.18 0.33
CA THR A 209 33.73 25.10 1.22
C THR A 209 34.63 23.87 1.06
N PHE A 210 35.02 23.53 -0.17
CA PHE A 210 35.95 22.43 -0.43
C PHE A 210 37.34 22.71 0.16
N ALA A 211 37.83 23.95 0.05
CA ALA A 211 39.10 24.34 0.66
C ALA A 211 39.06 24.24 2.20
N TRP A 212 37.94 24.64 2.82
CA TRP A 212 37.72 24.46 4.26
C TRP A 212 37.68 22.97 4.66
N ALA A 213 36.90 22.15 3.94
CA ALA A 213 36.78 20.72 4.20
C ALA A 213 38.13 20.02 4.04
N GLN A 214 38.89 20.33 2.99
CA GLN A 214 40.24 19.81 2.79
C GLN A 214 41.15 20.14 3.97
N GLY A 215 41.08 21.36 4.52
CA GLY A 215 41.85 21.74 5.71
C GLY A 215 41.52 20.93 6.96
N ILE A 216 40.26 20.50 7.11
CA ILE A 216 39.85 19.57 8.17
C ILE A 216 40.43 18.18 7.90
N LEU A 217 40.26 17.63 6.69
CA LEU A 217 40.76 16.29 6.33
C LEU A 217 42.28 16.20 6.49
N ASP A 218 43.02 17.22 6.03
CA ASP A 218 44.49 17.33 6.16
C ASP A 218 44.97 17.30 7.62
N ALA A 219 44.15 17.82 8.55
CA ALA A 219 44.45 17.81 9.99
C ALA A 219 44.16 16.45 10.66
N HIS A 220 43.44 15.56 9.99
CA HIS A 220 42.94 14.29 10.53
C HIS A 220 43.15 13.07 9.58
N PRO A 221 44.32 12.88 8.95
CA PRO A 221 44.51 12.03 7.77
C PRO A 221 44.20 10.52 7.92
N ASN A 222 44.07 10.01 9.15
CA ASN A 222 43.83 8.58 9.44
C ASN A 222 42.50 8.34 10.18
N VAL A 223 41.61 9.33 10.18
CA VAL A 223 40.28 9.22 10.80
C VAL A 223 39.27 8.88 9.71
N PRO A 224 38.55 7.75 9.75
CA PRO A 224 37.56 7.42 8.74
C PRO A 224 36.46 8.48 8.71
N VAL A 225 36.05 8.83 7.49
CA VAL A 225 35.10 9.91 7.23
C VAL A 225 33.88 9.35 6.52
N ILE A 226 32.73 9.67 7.08
CA ILE A 226 31.41 9.52 6.48
C ILE A 226 31.01 10.91 5.99
N LEU A 227 30.90 11.07 4.68
CA LEU A 227 30.58 12.36 4.06
C LEU A 227 29.11 12.40 3.68
N SER A 228 28.36 13.38 4.19
CA SER A 228 26.99 13.64 3.73
C SER A 228 26.92 14.90 2.89
N SER A 229 26.08 14.86 1.86
CA SER A 229 25.67 16.04 1.11
C SER A 229 24.30 15.77 0.48
N HIS A 230 23.52 16.81 0.21
CA HIS A 230 22.15 16.61 -0.25
C HIS A 230 22.05 15.89 -1.60
N ALA A 231 23.00 16.10 -2.52
CA ALA A 231 23.08 15.37 -3.78
C ALA A 231 24.51 14.97 -4.15
N ILE A 232 24.75 13.68 -4.35
CA ILE A 232 26.06 13.13 -4.78
C ILE A 232 25.84 12.24 -6.00
N ILE A 233 25.14 11.13 -5.84
CA ILE A 233 24.69 10.29 -6.96
C ILE A 233 23.20 10.49 -7.18
N ASN A 234 22.75 10.26 -8.41
CA ASN A 234 21.33 10.18 -8.77
C ASN A 234 20.96 8.70 -8.97
N ILE A 235 19.68 8.41 -9.14
CA ILE A 235 19.14 7.14 -9.60
C ILE A 235 18.68 7.28 -11.06
N ALA A 236 18.87 6.24 -11.85
CA ALA A 236 18.44 6.22 -13.24
C ALA A 236 16.92 5.98 -13.33
N GLU A 237 16.36 6.19 -14.53
CA GLU A 237 14.92 6.03 -14.79
C GLU A 237 14.39 4.61 -14.50
N ASP A 238 15.29 3.62 -14.42
CA ASP A 238 15.00 2.23 -14.02
C ASP A 238 14.82 2.04 -12.50
N GLN A 239 14.94 3.12 -11.72
CA GLN A 239 14.76 3.16 -10.26
C GLN A 239 15.68 2.20 -9.49
N MET A 240 16.82 1.84 -10.09
CA MET A 240 17.72 0.82 -9.57
C MET A 240 19.18 1.20 -9.77
N SER A 241 19.52 1.64 -10.98
CA SER A 241 20.89 1.90 -11.38
C SER A 241 21.35 3.29 -10.90
N PRO A 242 22.60 3.43 -10.45
CA PRO A 242 23.17 4.73 -10.13
C PRO A 242 23.35 5.57 -11.40
N ALA A 243 23.08 6.87 -11.29
CA ALA A 243 23.24 7.86 -12.34
C ALA A 243 24.14 9.01 -11.87
N SER A 244 24.89 9.61 -12.81
CA SER A 244 25.76 10.74 -12.51
C SER A 244 24.97 12.02 -12.27
N TRP A 245 25.42 12.79 -11.28
CA TRP A 245 25.01 14.18 -11.07
C TRP A 245 26.23 15.10 -11.17
N TRP A 246 26.14 16.16 -11.97
CA TRP A 246 27.28 17.02 -12.30
C TRP A 246 27.97 17.61 -11.06
N TRP A 247 27.21 17.92 -10.00
CA TRP A 247 27.78 18.48 -8.78
C TRP A 247 28.44 17.39 -7.92
N GLY A 248 27.88 16.19 -7.88
CA GLY A 248 28.50 15.05 -7.23
C GLY A 248 29.82 14.65 -7.90
N ASP A 249 29.87 14.68 -9.23
CA ASP A 249 31.13 14.49 -9.98
C ASP A 249 32.16 15.57 -9.65
N LEU A 250 31.72 16.82 -9.46
CA LEU A 250 32.59 17.91 -9.01
C LEU A 250 33.13 17.65 -7.59
N LEU A 251 32.27 17.22 -6.66
CA LEU A 251 32.65 16.88 -5.29
C LEU A 251 33.63 15.70 -5.27
N TRP A 252 33.39 14.70 -6.12
CA TRP A 252 34.27 13.57 -6.32
C TRP A 252 35.66 14.01 -6.77
N ASP A 253 35.72 14.81 -7.84
CA ASP A 253 36.97 15.27 -8.45
C ASP A 253 37.75 16.23 -7.56
N GLN A 254 37.06 17.08 -6.81
CA GLN A 254 37.71 18.09 -5.99
C GLN A 254 38.14 17.56 -4.63
N LEU A 255 37.31 16.73 -3.97
CA LEU A 255 37.47 16.35 -2.57
C LEU A 255 37.54 14.82 -2.39
N ILE A 256 36.49 14.07 -2.72
CA ILE A 256 36.34 12.66 -2.28
C ILE A 256 37.50 11.80 -2.74
N ARG A 257 37.78 11.78 -4.05
CA ARG A 257 38.76 10.83 -4.61
C ARG A 257 40.20 11.09 -4.17
N LYS A 258 40.50 12.27 -3.61
CA LYS A 258 41.84 12.68 -3.19
C LYS A 258 42.11 12.47 -1.70
N ASN A 259 41.11 12.02 -0.94
CA ASN A 259 41.22 11.85 0.51
C ASN A 259 40.89 10.39 0.86
N ASP A 260 41.94 9.62 1.15
CA ASP A 260 41.80 8.16 1.37
C ASP A 260 40.92 7.81 2.57
N GLN A 261 40.81 8.72 3.51
CA GLN A 261 40.03 8.56 4.72
C GLN A 261 38.50 8.65 4.50
N ILE A 262 38.02 9.13 3.35
CA ILE A 262 36.59 9.10 3.02
C ILE A 262 36.25 7.70 2.50
N ILE A 263 35.39 7.00 3.23
CA ILE A 263 35.04 5.59 2.93
C ILE A 263 33.62 5.45 2.41
N LEU A 264 32.72 6.32 2.86
CA LEU A 264 31.30 6.25 2.60
C LEU A 264 30.74 7.64 2.36
N THR A 265 29.81 7.77 1.42
CA THR A 265 29.00 8.97 1.24
C THR A 265 27.51 8.65 1.29
N ALA A 266 26.71 9.61 1.79
CA ALA A 266 25.26 9.51 1.86
C ALA A 266 24.61 10.78 1.27
N ASN A 267 23.62 10.61 0.40
CA ASN A 267 22.80 11.70 -0.12
C ASN A 267 21.30 11.37 -0.22
N GLY A 268 20.51 12.44 -0.34
CA GLY A 268 19.07 12.41 -0.58
C GLY A 268 18.74 12.94 -1.98
N HIS A 269 17.77 13.87 -2.06
CA HIS A 269 17.39 14.69 -3.22
C HIS A 269 16.74 13.96 -4.42
N PHE A 270 17.20 12.75 -4.71
CA PHE A 270 16.75 11.95 -5.85
C PHE A 270 16.00 10.74 -5.33
N HIS A 271 14.72 10.64 -5.65
CA HIS A 271 13.78 9.71 -5.03
C HIS A 271 14.15 8.24 -5.31
N GLY A 272 14.23 7.44 -4.25
CA GLY A 272 14.54 6.01 -4.30
C GLY A 272 15.73 5.64 -3.42
N ALA A 273 16.30 4.47 -3.70
CA ALA A 273 17.53 4.00 -3.08
C ALA A 273 18.44 3.42 -4.15
N THR A 274 19.71 3.80 -4.15
CA THR A 274 20.72 3.22 -5.03
C THR A 274 22.11 3.37 -4.43
N MET A 275 23.06 2.60 -4.94
CA MET A 275 24.45 2.73 -4.53
C MET A 275 25.41 2.50 -5.69
N GLN A 276 26.61 3.05 -5.55
CA GLN A 276 27.74 2.67 -6.39
C GLN A 276 29.04 2.61 -5.60
N THR A 277 30.00 1.86 -6.13
CA THR A 277 31.37 1.84 -5.61
C THR A 277 32.30 2.51 -6.61
N ARG A 278 33.10 3.47 -6.15
CA ARG A 278 34.14 4.12 -6.96
C ARG A 278 35.51 3.95 -6.31
N THR A 279 36.56 3.88 -7.11
CA THR A 279 37.94 3.76 -6.62
C THR A 279 38.61 5.13 -6.52
N ASN A 280 39.13 5.47 -5.34
CA ASN A 280 39.84 6.72 -5.10
C ASN A 280 41.28 6.72 -5.68
N ASP A 281 42.01 7.83 -5.54
CA ASP A 281 43.40 7.98 -6.04
C ASP A 281 44.42 7.07 -5.35
N PHE A 282 44.06 6.45 -4.22
CA PHE A 282 44.89 5.54 -3.45
C PHE A 282 44.64 4.07 -3.82
N GLY A 283 43.67 3.82 -4.72
CA GLY A 283 43.34 2.47 -5.19
C GLY A 283 42.30 1.75 -4.33
N HIS A 284 41.65 2.46 -3.41
CA HIS A 284 40.70 1.87 -2.49
C HIS A 284 39.24 2.25 -2.80
N PRO A 285 38.25 1.43 -2.41
CA PRO A 285 36.84 1.73 -2.64
C PRO A 285 36.34 2.90 -1.77
N VAL A 286 35.39 3.64 -2.33
CA VAL A 286 34.48 4.57 -1.67
C VAL A 286 33.07 4.17 -2.08
N TYR A 287 32.20 3.97 -1.10
CA TYR A 287 30.81 3.57 -1.32
C TYR A 287 29.94 4.83 -1.29
N GLU A 288 29.27 5.13 -2.40
CA GLU A 288 28.33 6.25 -2.51
C GLU A 288 26.91 5.70 -2.45
N ILE A 289 26.13 6.13 -1.46
CA ILE A 289 24.77 5.64 -1.20
C ILE A 289 23.79 6.82 -1.31
N LEU A 290 22.68 6.59 -2.01
CA LEU A 290 21.52 7.47 -2.06
C LEU A 290 20.37 6.80 -1.32
N THR A 291 19.71 7.56 -0.44
CA THR A 291 18.57 7.13 0.38
C THR A 291 17.55 8.26 0.50
N ASP A 292 16.54 8.27 -0.36
CA ASP A 292 15.47 9.27 -0.35
C ASP A 292 14.10 8.60 -0.56
N TYR A 293 13.35 8.45 0.52
CA TYR A 293 12.04 7.83 0.49
C TYR A 293 10.90 8.84 0.38
N GLN A 294 11.15 10.14 0.20
CA GLN A 294 10.16 11.20 0.38
C GLN A 294 8.90 11.06 -0.50
N MET A 295 9.02 10.37 -1.63
CA MET A 295 7.91 10.13 -2.55
C MET A 295 7.14 8.83 -2.29
N SER A 296 7.55 8.04 -1.29
CA SER A 296 6.78 6.88 -0.83
C SER A 296 5.53 7.33 -0.05
N ALA A 297 4.68 6.38 0.30
CA ALA A 297 3.46 6.63 1.08
C ALA A 297 3.72 7.53 2.29
N ASP A 298 2.76 8.44 2.58
CA ASP A 298 2.84 9.40 3.68
C ASP A 298 4.14 10.23 3.74
N GLY A 299 4.79 10.46 2.60
CA GLY A 299 6.00 11.29 2.52
C GLY A 299 7.28 10.54 2.89
N GLY A 300 7.29 9.22 2.74
CA GLY A 300 8.41 8.35 3.10
C GLY A 300 8.16 7.45 4.29
N ASN A 301 6.93 7.41 4.81
CA ASN A 301 6.49 6.47 5.84
C ASN A 301 7.37 6.39 7.09
N GLY A 302 8.17 7.42 7.38
CA GLY A 302 9.14 7.43 8.47
C GLY A 302 10.35 6.52 8.25
N TYR A 303 10.62 6.06 7.02
CA TYR A 303 11.79 5.25 6.71
C TYR A 303 13.09 6.03 6.97
N MET A 304 14.08 5.35 7.52
CA MET A 304 15.46 5.80 7.67
C MET A 304 16.42 4.66 7.37
N THR A 305 17.57 4.99 6.82
CA THR A 305 18.63 4.02 6.52
C THR A 305 19.61 3.96 7.69
N THR A 306 20.00 2.76 8.09
CA THR A 306 20.95 2.52 9.17
C THR A 306 22.17 1.77 8.63
N PHE A 307 23.35 2.11 9.15
CA PHE A 307 24.60 1.45 8.81
C PHE A 307 25.19 0.80 10.06
N GLU A 308 25.27 -0.52 10.13
CA GLU A 308 26.08 -1.20 11.14
C GLU A 308 27.51 -1.33 10.61
N PHE A 309 28.47 -0.73 11.32
CA PHE A 309 29.89 -0.91 11.04
C PHE A 309 30.41 -2.04 11.92
N ASP A 310 30.53 -3.24 11.37
CA ASP A 310 31.05 -4.43 12.06
C ASP A 310 32.56 -4.56 11.82
N LEU A 311 33.33 -4.11 12.82
CA LEU A 311 34.79 -4.15 12.77
C LEU A 311 35.34 -5.56 12.97
N THR A 312 34.55 -6.47 13.54
CA THR A 312 34.96 -7.85 13.83
C THR A 312 34.90 -8.70 12.58
N ASN A 313 33.81 -8.56 11.82
CA ASN A 313 33.56 -9.32 10.60
C ASN A 313 33.95 -8.55 9.33
N ASN A 314 34.51 -7.34 9.46
CA ASN A 314 34.94 -6.51 8.34
C ASN A 314 33.80 -6.21 7.36
N ARG A 315 32.69 -5.68 7.89
CA ARG A 315 31.46 -5.48 7.14
C ARG A 315 30.79 -4.14 7.46
N ILE A 316 30.06 -3.62 6.50
CA ILE A 316 29.08 -2.56 6.71
C ILE A 316 27.74 -3.11 6.24
N ASP A 317 26.83 -3.37 7.18
CA ASP A 317 25.48 -3.83 6.89
C ASP A 317 24.55 -2.60 6.82
N VAL A 318 23.65 -2.59 5.84
CA VAL A 318 22.76 -1.48 5.53
C VAL A 318 21.33 -2.00 5.61
N GLU A 319 20.53 -1.39 6.49
CA GLU A 319 19.12 -1.73 6.67
C GLU A 319 18.24 -0.49 6.64
N THR A 320 17.07 -0.61 6.02
CA THR A 320 16.07 0.45 5.94
C THR A 320 14.84 0.08 6.76
N VAL A 321 14.55 0.89 7.78
CA VAL A 321 13.45 0.64 8.71
C VAL A 321 12.58 1.87 8.93
N SER A 322 11.31 1.66 9.28
CA SER A 322 10.41 2.71 9.76
C SER A 322 9.99 2.43 11.21
N PRO A 323 10.40 3.27 12.17
CA PRO A 323 9.86 3.22 13.53
C PRO A 323 8.46 3.87 13.64
N TRP A 324 7.95 4.47 12.56
CA TRP A 324 6.69 5.22 12.60
C TRP A 324 5.47 4.37 12.29
N VAL A 325 5.58 3.43 11.34
CA VAL A 325 4.45 2.60 10.91
C VAL A 325 3.84 1.78 12.05
N THR A 326 4.66 1.28 12.99
CA THR A 326 4.20 0.47 14.13
C THR A 326 3.47 1.27 15.21
N VAL A 327 3.58 2.60 15.17
CA VAL A 327 2.90 3.51 16.11
C VAL A 327 1.75 4.29 15.47
N LYS A 328 1.44 4.04 14.19
CA LYS A 328 0.22 4.54 13.57
C LYS A 328 -1.01 3.91 14.24
N ASP A 329 -2.14 4.61 14.13
CA ASP A 329 -3.42 4.02 14.51
C ASP A 329 -3.72 2.82 13.58
N LYS A 330 -4.18 1.69 14.13
CA LYS A 330 -4.41 0.45 13.37
C LYS A 330 -5.40 0.64 12.22
N ASP A 331 -6.40 1.48 12.39
CA ASP A 331 -7.42 1.74 11.36
C ASP A 331 -6.87 2.63 10.22
N SER A 332 -5.70 3.24 10.42
CA SER A 332 -5.02 4.08 9.43
C SER A 332 -3.96 3.35 8.60
N LEU A 333 -3.66 2.09 8.94
CA LEU A 333 -2.67 1.27 8.24
C LEU A 333 -3.15 0.87 6.85
N THR A 334 -2.25 0.93 5.90
CA THR A 334 -2.45 0.64 4.47
C THR A 334 -1.51 -0.45 4.01
N SER A 335 -1.77 -1.06 2.84
CA SER A 335 -0.90 -2.09 2.25
C SER A 335 0.53 -1.63 1.97
N SER A 336 0.78 -0.31 1.98
CA SER A 336 2.12 0.28 1.81
C SER A 336 2.92 0.41 3.12
N ASP A 337 2.31 0.10 4.26
CA ASP A 337 2.94 0.19 5.58
C ASP A 337 3.68 -1.11 5.91
N THR A 338 5.00 -1.00 6.07
CA THR A 338 5.86 -2.07 6.58
C THR A 338 6.98 -1.46 7.43
N PRO A 339 7.35 -2.06 8.58
CA PRO A 339 8.45 -1.56 9.41
C PRO A 339 9.82 -1.74 8.77
N VAL A 340 9.94 -2.60 7.74
CA VAL A 340 11.21 -2.96 7.11
C VAL A 340 11.04 -2.96 5.60
N LEU A 341 12.02 -2.39 4.90
CA LEU A 341 12.16 -2.48 3.45
C LEU A 341 13.31 -3.44 3.10
N ASP A 342 13.04 -4.43 2.26
CA ASP A 342 13.97 -5.49 1.87
C ASP A 342 14.30 -5.49 0.37
N GLY A 343 13.90 -4.44 -0.34
CA GLY A 343 14.19 -4.28 -1.76
C GLY A 343 15.68 -4.03 -2.03
N PRO A 344 16.08 -4.08 -3.31
CA PRO A 344 17.45 -3.77 -3.70
C PRO A 344 17.88 -2.39 -3.19
N TRP A 345 19.09 -2.33 -2.63
CA TRP A 345 19.66 -1.13 -2.00
C TRP A 345 18.94 -0.63 -0.74
N GLN A 346 17.98 -1.39 -0.21
CA GLN A 346 17.27 -1.10 1.04
C GLN A 346 17.75 -2.00 2.19
N SER A 347 18.15 -3.25 1.87
CA SER A 347 18.83 -4.19 2.76
C SER A 347 19.99 -4.88 2.03
N PHE A 348 21.24 -4.63 2.45
CA PHE A 348 22.43 -5.22 1.81
C PHE A 348 23.70 -5.07 2.67
N SER A 349 24.77 -5.76 2.27
CA SER A 349 26.04 -5.73 2.99
C SER A 349 27.22 -5.37 2.10
N ILE A 350 28.20 -4.68 2.68
CA ILE A 350 29.44 -4.26 2.04
C ILE A 350 30.61 -4.90 2.77
N ASP A 351 31.50 -5.58 2.04
CA ASP A 351 32.77 -6.04 2.59
C ASP A 351 33.73 -4.85 2.79
N PHE A 352 34.27 -4.68 3.99
CA PHE A 352 35.18 -3.58 4.34
C PHE A 352 36.24 -3.98 5.38
N ASP A 353 37.52 -4.04 4.97
CA ASP A 353 38.63 -4.34 5.89
C ASP A 353 39.13 -3.07 6.59
N PHE A 354 38.61 -2.82 7.81
CA PHE A 354 38.97 -1.66 8.63
C PHE A 354 40.44 -1.69 9.07
N ALA A 355 40.94 -2.88 9.39
CA ALA A 355 42.31 -3.07 9.86
C ALA A 355 43.32 -2.82 8.74
N GLU A 356 43.05 -3.30 7.53
CA GLU A 356 43.86 -3.02 6.34
C GLU A 356 43.84 -1.52 6.02
N ARG A 357 42.66 -0.87 6.07
CA ARG A 357 42.54 0.53 5.67
C ARG A 357 43.14 1.52 6.68
N PHE A 358 42.96 1.27 7.98
CA PHE A 358 43.29 2.25 9.02
C PHE A 358 44.34 1.78 10.03
N GLY A 359 44.81 0.52 9.93
CA GLY A 359 45.78 -0.05 10.86
C GLY A 359 45.19 -0.29 12.26
N TRP A 360 43.88 -0.47 12.34
CA TRP A 360 43.15 -0.68 13.58
C TRP A 360 43.26 -2.12 14.09
N SER A 361 43.01 -2.29 15.38
CA SER A 361 42.89 -3.59 16.02
C SER A 361 41.64 -3.61 16.88
N VAL A 362 40.73 -4.55 16.62
CA VAL A 362 39.59 -4.85 17.50
C VAL A 362 40.12 -5.54 18.76
N LYS A 363 39.67 -5.08 19.93
CA LYS A 363 39.98 -5.77 21.18
C LYS A 363 38.79 -6.65 21.54
N ALA A 364 39.07 -7.82 22.11
CA ALA A 364 38.01 -8.70 22.63
C ALA A 364 37.17 -8.07 23.77
N SER A 365 37.58 -6.93 24.34
CA SER A 365 36.76 -6.16 25.28
C SER A 365 35.67 -5.32 24.60
N ASP A 366 35.84 -5.09 23.31
CA ASP A 366 34.99 -4.26 22.48
C ASP A 366 34.01 -5.18 21.68
N GLU A 367 34.17 -6.51 21.78
CA GLU A 367 33.24 -7.52 21.25
C GLU A 367 32.16 -7.83 22.30
N ASP A 368 31.17 -6.96 22.45
CA ASP A 368 30.06 -7.12 23.40
C ASP A 368 28.66 -6.89 22.80
N ASN A 369 28.58 -6.59 21.50
CA ASN A 369 27.33 -6.39 20.78
C ASN A 369 26.84 -7.66 20.07
N VAL A 370 25.53 -7.75 19.88
CA VAL A 370 24.90 -8.74 18.99
C VAL A 370 24.98 -8.27 17.53
N ASP A 371 24.27 -8.95 16.62
CA ASP A 371 23.98 -8.40 15.29
C ASP A 371 23.06 -7.17 15.43
N LEU A 372 23.63 -5.97 15.32
CA LEU A 372 22.87 -4.75 15.56
C LEU A 372 21.92 -4.44 14.41
N SER A 373 22.21 -4.87 13.18
CA SER A 373 21.31 -4.75 12.03
C SER A 373 20.04 -5.56 12.24
N GLN A 374 20.17 -6.81 12.68
CA GLN A 374 19.01 -7.60 13.08
C GLN A 374 18.29 -6.98 14.28
N ARG A 375 19.03 -6.42 15.26
CA ARG A 375 18.42 -5.75 16.40
C ARG A 375 17.63 -4.49 16.00
N VAL A 376 18.11 -3.72 15.01
CA VAL A 376 17.38 -2.58 14.42
C VAL A 376 16.05 -3.05 13.84
N ILE A 377 16.06 -4.12 13.04
CA ILE A 377 14.86 -4.72 12.45
C ILE A 377 13.89 -5.18 13.53
N ASP A 378 14.39 -5.91 14.53
CA ASP A 378 13.58 -6.44 15.62
C ASP A 378 12.87 -5.31 16.38
N ILE A 379 13.61 -4.27 16.79
CA ILE A 379 13.07 -3.11 17.52
C ILE A 379 12.06 -2.34 16.66
N ALA A 380 12.40 -2.05 15.39
CA ALA A 380 11.51 -1.30 14.51
C ALA A 380 10.20 -2.06 14.24
N SER A 381 10.24 -3.40 14.28
CA SER A 381 9.09 -4.29 14.07
C SER A 381 8.35 -4.65 15.37
N GLU A 382 8.77 -4.16 16.53
CA GLU A 382 8.12 -4.49 17.82
C GLU A 382 6.63 -4.11 17.78
N GLY A 383 5.77 -5.10 18.03
CA GLY A 383 4.31 -4.92 18.02
C GLY A 383 3.66 -4.94 16.63
N TRP A 384 4.42 -5.17 15.57
CA TRP A 384 3.88 -5.38 14.23
C TRP A 384 3.29 -6.79 14.09
N ASP A 385 1.99 -6.89 13.81
CA ASP A 385 1.27 -8.15 13.61
C ASP A 385 1.05 -8.47 12.11
N GLY A 386 1.67 -7.71 11.21
CA GLY A 386 1.45 -7.81 9.76
C GLY A 386 0.18 -7.12 9.27
N GLY A 387 -0.50 -6.36 10.13
CA GLY A 387 -1.81 -5.79 9.88
C GLY A 387 -1.80 -4.48 9.12
N ALA A 388 -1.61 -4.52 7.80
CA ALA A 388 -2.15 -3.49 6.93
C ALA A 388 -3.63 -3.78 6.64
N ALA A 389 -4.54 -2.81 6.85
CA ALA A 389 -5.95 -2.93 6.47
C ALA A 389 -6.17 -2.83 4.94
N GLY A 390 -5.10 -2.73 4.15
CA GLY A 390 -5.15 -2.91 2.71
C GLY A 390 -5.26 -4.40 2.41
N GLY A 391 -6.48 -4.90 2.24
CA GLY A 391 -6.70 -6.25 1.74
C GLY A 391 -5.90 -6.49 0.46
N GLU A 392 -5.38 -7.69 0.28
CA GLU A 392 -4.80 -8.12 -0.99
C GLU A 392 -5.79 -7.79 -2.12
N LEU A 393 -5.31 -7.17 -3.21
CA LEU A 393 -6.18 -6.85 -4.34
C LEU A 393 -6.76 -8.17 -4.88
N VAL A 394 -8.07 -8.35 -4.75
CA VAL A 394 -8.75 -9.59 -5.13
C VAL A 394 -9.34 -9.44 -6.53
N ALA A 395 -9.16 -10.44 -7.39
CA ALA A 395 -9.82 -10.49 -8.69
C ALA A 395 -11.35 -10.46 -8.55
N ALA A 396 -12.04 -9.80 -9.48
CA ALA A 396 -13.49 -9.83 -9.53
C ALA A 396 -13.99 -11.22 -9.97
N GLY A 397 -15.00 -11.75 -9.30
CA GLY A 397 -15.61 -13.02 -9.68
C GLY A 397 -16.52 -12.93 -10.92
N SER A 398 -17.00 -11.72 -11.24
CA SER A 398 -17.88 -11.45 -12.38
C SER A 398 -17.80 -9.98 -12.79
N ALA A 399 -18.40 -9.63 -13.94
CA ALA A 399 -18.46 -8.24 -14.41
C ALA A 399 -19.24 -7.31 -13.47
N ASP A 400 -20.05 -7.84 -12.57
CA ASP A 400 -20.85 -7.07 -11.60
C ASP A 400 -20.34 -7.16 -10.15
N ASP A 401 -19.16 -7.78 -9.93
CA ASP A 401 -18.53 -7.91 -8.60
C ASP A 401 -17.78 -6.63 -8.19
N TYR A 402 -18.54 -5.54 -8.09
CA TYR A 402 -18.13 -4.23 -7.60
C TYR A 402 -19.30 -3.54 -6.89
N HIS A 403 -19.01 -2.57 -6.03
CA HIS A 403 -20.05 -1.80 -5.34
C HIS A 403 -20.78 -0.86 -6.29
N GLN A 404 -22.05 -1.14 -6.57
CA GLN A 404 -22.92 -0.19 -7.27
C GLN A 404 -23.36 0.91 -6.31
N VAL A 405 -23.11 2.16 -6.69
CA VAL A 405 -23.38 3.33 -5.86
C VAL A 405 -24.38 4.27 -6.55
N ASP A 406 -25.40 4.69 -5.79
CA ASP A 406 -26.36 5.70 -6.23
C ASP A 406 -25.62 6.99 -6.64
N GLY A 407 -26.18 7.81 -7.53
CA GLY A 407 -25.52 9.05 -7.95
C GLY A 407 -24.30 8.86 -8.85
N THR A 408 -24.02 7.63 -9.32
CA THR A 408 -23.11 7.39 -10.44
C THR A 408 -23.68 8.07 -11.70
N ILE A 409 -22.95 9.05 -12.24
CA ILE A 409 -23.38 9.85 -13.40
C ILE A 409 -22.89 9.27 -14.74
N ALA A 410 -21.78 8.52 -14.69
CA ALA A 410 -21.15 7.87 -15.82
C ALA A 410 -20.28 6.72 -15.30
N HIS A 411 -20.30 5.59 -16.02
CA HIS A 411 -19.41 4.45 -15.79
C HIS A 411 -19.04 3.85 -17.14
N TRP A 412 -17.91 4.28 -17.69
CA TRP A 412 -17.41 3.80 -18.98
C TRP A 412 -16.65 2.49 -18.79
N ARG A 413 -17.04 1.47 -19.56
CA ARG A 413 -16.49 0.11 -19.50
C ARG A 413 -16.14 -0.40 -20.89
N PHE A 414 -15.05 -1.15 -20.99
CA PHE A 414 -14.43 -1.58 -22.24
C PHE A 414 -14.57 -3.10 -22.46
N GLY A 415 -14.79 -3.92 -21.43
CA GLY A 415 -14.79 -5.38 -21.55
C GLY A 415 -15.91 -5.97 -22.41
N ALA A 416 -16.98 -5.23 -22.65
CA ALA A 416 -18.06 -5.62 -23.58
C ALA A 416 -17.77 -5.22 -25.05
N VAL A 417 -16.72 -4.41 -25.29
CA VAL A 417 -16.31 -3.94 -26.62
C VAL A 417 -15.40 -4.99 -27.25
N ALA A 418 -15.44 -5.14 -28.58
CA ALA A 418 -14.57 -6.11 -29.25
C ALA A 418 -13.10 -5.67 -29.19
N GLU A 419 -12.21 -6.61 -28.87
CA GLU A 419 -10.76 -6.39 -28.86
C GLU A 419 -10.23 -5.96 -30.24
N GLY A 420 -9.28 -5.02 -30.26
CA GLY A 420 -8.64 -4.49 -31.46
C GLY A 420 -8.84 -2.99 -31.66
N VAL A 421 -8.53 -2.53 -32.87
CA VAL A 421 -8.50 -1.10 -33.24
C VAL A 421 -9.86 -0.42 -33.03
N VAL A 422 -9.84 0.76 -32.40
CA VAL A 422 -11.03 1.59 -32.16
C VAL A 422 -11.21 2.58 -33.32
N ASP A 423 -12.33 2.44 -34.04
CA ASP A 423 -12.72 3.33 -35.14
C ASP A 423 -13.89 4.26 -34.74
N GLU A 424 -14.32 5.13 -35.66
CA GLU A 424 -15.41 6.09 -35.43
C GLU A 424 -16.80 5.45 -35.23
N LYS A 425 -16.92 4.14 -35.45
CA LYS A 425 -18.16 3.37 -35.25
C LYS A 425 -18.16 2.58 -33.94
N THR A 426 -17.01 2.52 -33.28
CA THR A 426 -16.85 1.84 -32.01
C THR A 426 -17.50 2.69 -30.93
N VAL A 427 -18.41 2.08 -30.17
CA VAL A 427 -19.13 2.75 -29.08
C VAL A 427 -18.61 2.21 -27.77
N ILE A 428 -18.09 3.11 -26.93
CA ILE A 428 -17.72 2.76 -25.56
C ILE A 428 -18.95 3.00 -24.67
N PRO A 429 -19.52 1.94 -24.08
CA PRO A 429 -20.75 2.06 -23.31
C PRO A 429 -20.52 2.82 -22.00
N ASP A 430 -21.50 3.65 -21.64
CA ASP A 430 -21.74 4.11 -20.27
C ASP A 430 -22.80 3.18 -19.66
N VAL A 431 -22.43 2.40 -18.64
CA VAL A 431 -23.35 1.39 -18.04
C VAL A 431 -24.22 1.96 -16.92
N ALA A 432 -23.92 3.18 -16.44
CA ALA A 432 -24.67 3.84 -15.38
C ALA A 432 -25.57 4.98 -15.91
N GLY A 433 -25.15 5.63 -17.00
CA GLY A 433 -25.86 6.75 -17.62
C GLY A 433 -26.16 6.56 -19.10
N GLU A 434 -26.50 7.67 -19.77
CA GLU A 434 -26.71 7.73 -21.22
C GLU A 434 -25.63 8.58 -21.91
N SER A 435 -24.37 8.46 -21.47
CA SER A 435 -23.23 9.26 -21.95
C SER A 435 -22.13 8.41 -22.61
N PRO A 436 -22.41 7.64 -23.68
CA PRO A 436 -21.40 6.83 -24.34
C PRO A 436 -20.29 7.70 -24.95
N MET A 437 -19.11 7.09 -25.14
CA MET A 437 -17.96 7.75 -25.78
C MET A 437 -17.67 7.17 -27.17
N TYR A 438 -17.07 8.03 -28.01
CA TYR A 438 -16.73 7.73 -29.39
C TYR A 438 -15.34 8.30 -29.72
N ARG A 439 -14.70 7.72 -30.74
CA ARG A 439 -13.52 8.29 -31.39
C ARG A 439 -13.95 9.18 -32.55
N ASN A 440 -13.32 10.34 -32.70
CA ASN A 440 -13.41 11.11 -33.93
C ASN A 440 -12.63 10.41 -35.06
N ALA A 441 -13.12 10.48 -36.31
CA ALA A 441 -12.38 9.90 -37.41
C ALA A 441 -11.03 10.64 -37.59
N PRO A 442 -9.87 9.95 -37.71
CA PRO A 442 -8.56 10.62 -37.77
C PRO A 442 -8.43 11.67 -38.88
N GLU A 443 -9.17 11.53 -39.98
CA GLU A 443 -9.17 12.55 -41.04
C GLU A 443 -9.95 13.83 -40.71
N THR A 444 -10.61 13.86 -39.55
CA THR A 444 -11.42 14.99 -39.05
C THR A 444 -10.80 15.68 -37.85
N THR A 445 -9.71 15.15 -37.29
CA THR A 445 -8.90 15.75 -36.24
C THR A 445 -7.78 16.58 -36.88
N ASP A 446 -7.30 17.60 -36.15
CA ASP A 446 -6.09 18.34 -36.55
C ASP A 446 -4.81 17.63 -36.07
N GLU A 447 -4.96 16.55 -35.31
CA GLU A 447 -3.88 15.74 -34.76
C GLU A 447 -3.35 14.74 -35.81
N PRO A 448 -2.05 14.45 -35.82
CA PRO A 448 -1.44 13.47 -36.72
C PRO A 448 -1.64 12.02 -36.24
N ASP A 449 -2.85 11.67 -35.77
CA ASP A 449 -3.18 10.34 -35.27
C ASP A 449 -3.44 9.34 -36.39
N GLU A 450 -3.06 8.09 -36.15
CA GLU A 450 -3.37 6.96 -37.02
C GLU A 450 -4.43 6.07 -36.38
N LEU A 451 -5.21 5.36 -37.19
CA LEU A 451 -6.30 4.52 -36.69
C LEU A 451 -5.76 3.47 -35.70
N GLU A 452 -4.57 2.94 -35.96
CA GLU A 452 -3.87 1.96 -35.14
C GLU A 452 -3.36 2.48 -33.79
N ASP A 453 -3.37 3.81 -33.55
CA ASP A 453 -2.86 4.41 -32.30
C ASP A 453 -3.81 4.26 -31.10
N MET A 454 -5.01 3.67 -31.31
CA MET A 454 -5.93 3.38 -30.23
C MET A 454 -6.60 2.03 -30.41
N SER A 455 -6.56 1.19 -29.37
CA SER A 455 -7.11 -0.16 -29.39
C SER A 455 -7.76 -0.57 -28.07
N ILE A 456 -8.75 -1.46 -28.13
CA ILE A 456 -9.26 -2.19 -26.97
C ILE A 456 -8.40 -3.44 -26.77
N THR A 457 -8.03 -3.71 -25.52
CA THR A 457 -7.33 -4.93 -25.08
C THR A 457 -8.11 -5.63 -23.98
N HIS A 458 -8.09 -6.97 -23.99
CA HIS A 458 -8.59 -7.81 -22.89
C HIS A 458 -7.46 -8.59 -22.20
N SER A 459 -6.21 -8.39 -22.64
CA SER A 459 -5.04 -9.10 -22.13
C SER A 459 -4.12 -8.23 -21.28
N ASN A 460 -4.15 -6.91 -21.50
CA ASN A 460 -3.46 -5.93 -20.68
C ASN A 460 -4.50 -5.11 -19.91
N THR A 461 -4.95 -5.65 -18.78
CA THR A 461 -6.00 -5.06 -17.94
C THR A 461 -5.65 -5.22 -16.46
N ALA A 462 -6.18 -4.35 -15.61
CA ALA A 462 -6.05 -4.51 -14.16
C ALA A 462 -6.79 -5.77 -13.71
N PHE A 463 -6.08 -6.76 -13.17
CA PHE A 463 -6.68 -8.05 -12.78
C PHE A 463 -7.76 -7.92 -11.67
N TYR A 464 -7.71 -6.80 -10.94
CA TYR A 464 -8.61 -6.42 -9.85
C TYR A 464 -9.62 -5.34 -10.28
N SER A 465 -9.81 -5.10 -11.57
CA SER A 465 -11.00 -4.43 -12.09
C SER A 465 -12.11 -5.46 -12.32
N ALA A 466 -13.37 -5.06 -12.14
CA ALA A 466 -14.50 -5.91 -12.53
C ALA A 466 -14.72 -5.89 -14.05
N ASP A 467 -14.14 -4.93 -14.77
CA ASP A 467 -14.21 -4.83 -16.22
C ASP A 467 -12.99 -5.49 -16.88
N PRO A 468 -13.16 -6.57 -17.65
CA PRO A 468 -12.05 -7.30 -18.25
C PRO A 468 -11.51 -6.63 -19.53
N GLY A 469 -11.61 -5.30 -19.65
CA GLY A 469 -11.16 -4.55 -20.82
C GLY A 469 -10.57 -3.19 -20.49
N ALA A 470 -9.71 -2.72 -21.38
CA ALA A 470 -9.14 -1.38 -21.34
C ALA A 470 -8.98 -0.81 -22.76
N VAL A 471 -8.90 0.51 -22.85
CA VAL A 471 -8.46 1.21 -24.07
C VAL A 471 -7.00 1.64 -23.91
N CYS A 472 -6.17 1.35 -24.90
CA CYS A 472 -4.76 1.73 -24.93
C CYS A 472 -4.48 2.76 -26.01
N PHE A 473 -3.55 3.67 -25.71
CA PHE A 473 -3.13 4.78 -26.53
C PHE A 473 -1.64 4.63 -26.86
N ASP A 474 -1.37 4.24 -28.10
CA ASP A 474 -0.04 3.89 -28.59
C ASP A 474 0.56 5.05 -29.40
N ASN A 475 1.89 5.03 -29.58
CA ASN A 475 2.63 6.02 -30.39
C ASN A 475 2.41 7.48 -30.00
N VAL A 476 2.03 7.73 -28.75
CA VAL A 476 1.81 9.09 -28.27
C VAL A 476 3.15 9.82 -28.20
N THR A 477 3.24 11.00 -28.79
CA THR A 477 4.50 11.75 -28.83
C THR A 477 4.27 13.24 -28.84
N ARG A 478 4.96 13.92 -27.92
CA ARG A 478 5.07 15.36 -27.84
C ARG A 478 6.03 15.94 -28.88
N ASN A 479 5.61 16.98 -29.55
CA ASN A 479 6.42 17.68 -30.55
C ASN A 479 6.77 19.09 -30.07
N ALA A 480 8.09 19.36 -29.98
CA ALA A 480 8.57 20.71 -29.64
C ALA A 480 8.15 21.79 -30.66
N SER A 481 7.81 21.38 -31.89
CA SER A 481 7.26 22.24 -32.91
C SER A 481 6.28 21.47 -33.80
N GLY A 482 4.98 21.70 -33.63
CA GLY A 482 3.92 21.00 -34.36
C GLY A 482 2.82 20.55 -33.41
N ALA A 483 1.81 19.85 -33.95
CA ALA A 483 0.80 19.15 -33.17
C ALA A 483 1.38 17.87 -32.56
N ASP A 484 0.88 17.45 -31.40
CA ASP A 484 1.28 16.23 -30.73
C ASP A 484 0.61 15.02 -31.39
N ARG A 485 1.28 13.88 -31.52
CA ARG A 485 0.60 12.65 -31.96
C ARG A 485 -0.17 12.10 -30.76
N LEU A 486 -1.50 12.10 -30.83
CA LEU A 486 -2.38 11.62 -29.76
C LEU A 486 -3.72 11.13 -30.31
N SER A 487 -4.32 10.14 -29.66
CA SER A 487 -5.69 9.68 -29.91
C SER A 487 -6.53 9.90 -28.65
N TYR A 488 -7.85 10.04 -28.80
CA TYR A 488 -8.75 10.21 -27.66
C TYR A 488 -10.17 9.74 -27.94
N LEU A 489 -10.90 9.45 -26.86
CA LEU A 489 -12.33 9.21 -26.83
C LEU A 489 -13.02 10.44 -26.24
N SER A 490 -14.22 10.76 -26.72
CA SER A 490 -15.02 11.86 -26.20
C SER A 490 -16.48 11.45 -26.07
N THR A 491 -17.14 11.93 -25.02
CA THR A 491 -18.61 11.98 -25.01
C THR A 491 -19.09 12.97 -26.08
N GLU A 492 -20.32 12.83 -26.56
CA GLU A 492 -20.94 13.87 -27.37
C GLU A 492 -21.15 15.16 -26.56
N TYR A 493 -21.15 16.30 -27.24
CA TYR A 493 -21.51 17.59 -26.66
C TYR A 493 -22.94 17.52 -26.07
N GLY A 494 -23.07 17.88 -24.79
CA GLY A 494 -24.37 17.82 -24.10
C GLY A 494 -24.85 16.41 -23.74
N ALA A 495 -23.97 15.40 -23.73
CA ALA A 495 -24.27 14.13 -23.08
C ALA A 495 -24.64 14.37 -21.59
N PRO A 496 -25.51 13.56 -20.96
CA PRO A 496 -25.98 13.80 -19.59
C PRO A 496 -24.88 14.05 -18.55
N ALA A 497 -23.77 13.30 -18.60
CA ALA A 497 -22.64 13.46 -17.67
C ALA A 497 -21.93 14.84 -17.78
N THR A 498 -22.09 15.56 -18.88
CA THR A 498 -21.49 16.90 -19.07
C THR A 498 -22.14 17.96 -18.17
N PHE A 499 -23.40 17.75 -17.76
CA PHE A 499 -24.19 18.64 -16.89
C PHE A 499 -24.08 18.29 -15.41
N ALA A 500 -23.21 17.35 -15.03
CA ALA A 500 -23.09 16.95 -13.64
C ALA A 500 -22.61 18.10 -12.76
N ASP A 501 -23.32 18.29 -11.65
CA ASP A 501 -23.01 19.27 -10.63
C ASP A 501 -22.11 18.61 -9.55
N LEU A 502 -20.82 18.91 -9.61
CA LEU A 502 -19.77 18.31 -8.76
C LEU A 502 -19.31 19.37 -7.75
N ASN A 503 -20.20 19.74 -6.84
CA ASN A 503 -20.13 21.01 -6.10
C ASN A 503 -19.62 20.89 -4.66
N ALA A 504 -19.58 22.02 -3.96
CA ALA A 504 -19.14 22.14 -2.57
C ALA A 504 -20.13 21.59 -1.52
N VAL A 505 -21.29 21.06 -1.93
CA VAL A 505 -22.32 20.53 -1.02
C VAL A 505 -22.18 19.02 -0.91
N ASP A 506 -22.23 18.32 -2.03
CA ASP A 506 -22.22 16.85 -2.09
C ASP A 506 -20.81 16.32 -2.40
N GLY A 507 -19.97 17.13 -3.04
CA GLY A 507 -18.64 16.73 -3.47
C GLY A 507 -18.66 15.98 -4.78
N TYR A 508 -17.69 15.08 -4.96
CA TYR A 508 -17.66 14.12 -6.05
C TYR A 508 -16.63 13.03 -5.80
N THR A 509 -16.77 11.93 -6.54
CA THR A 509 -15.75 10.90 -6.67
C THR A 509 -15.50 10.60 -8.14
N ILE A 510 -14.24 10.56 -8.55
CA ILE A 510 -13.81 10.08 -9.87
C ILE A 510 -12.90 8.89 -9.64
N GLU A 511 -13.15 7.77 -10.30
CA GLU A 511 -12.35 6.55 -10.20
C GLU A 511 -11.97 6.08 -11.59
N THR A 512 -10.74 5.61 -11.76
CA THR A 512 -10.24 5.07 -13.03
C THR A 512 -9.10 4.10 -12.79
N PHE A 513 -9.00 3.06 -13.62
CA PHE A 513 -7.83 2.19 -13.63
C PHE A 513 -6.86 2.67 -14.70
N LEU A 514 -5.60 2.92 -14.33
CA LEU A 514 -4.61 3.52 -15.21
C LEU A 514 -3.35 2.65 -15.27
N GLN A 515 -2.77 2.55 -16.45
CA GLN A 515 -1.44 2.01 -16.68
C GLN A 515 -0.64 2.98 -17.54
N LEU A 516 0.59 3.26 -17.13
CA LEU A 516 1.56 4.02 -17.93
C LEU A 516 2.37 3.04 -18.78
N ASP A 517 2.55 3.31 -20.08
CA ASP A 517 3.28 2.40 -20.97
C ASP A 517 4.78 2.27 -20.58
N GLU A 518 5.38 1.10 -20.82
CA GLU A 518 6.82 0.83 -20.62
C GLU A 518 7.73 1.67 -21.52
N GLU A 519 7.20 2.21 -22.62
CA GLU A 519 7.92 3.10 -23.53
C GLU A 519 7.70 4.59 -23.20
N TRP A 520 7.01 4.92 -22.10
CA TRP A 520 6.82 6.31 -21.67
C TRP A 520 8.18 6.97 -21.37
N THR A 521 8.38 8.18 -21.89
CA THR A 521 9.54 9.02 -21.54
C THR A 521 9.15 10.45 -21.22
N GLU A 522 9.91 11.12 -20.35
CA GLU A 522 9.67 12.51 -19.97
C GLU A 522 9.66 13.44 -21.19
N THR A 523 10.51 13.18 -22.18
CA THR A 523 10.61 14.01 -23.37
C THR A 523 9.43 13.81 -24.32
N ALA A 524 8.93 12.58 -24.44
CA ALA A 524 7.87 12.26 -25.40
C ALA A 524 6.44 12.36 -24.82
N ASN A 525 6.25 12.27 -23.49
CA ASN A 525 4.91 11.96 -22.96
C ASN A 525 4.49 12.74 -21.70
N ARG A 526 5.36 13.56 -21.09
CA ARG A 526 4.99 14.33 -19.88
C ARG A 526 3.75 15.21 -20.07
N TRP A 527 3.03 15.49 -18.99
CA TRP A 527 1.84 16.37 -18.97
C TRP A 527 0.65 15.89 -19.82
N GLY A 528 0.65 14.62 -20.25
CA GLY A 528 -0.51 13.98 -20.87
C GLY A 528 -1.60 13.66 -19.85
N ALA A 529 -2.88 13.59 -20.27
CA ALA A 529 -3.99 13.27 -19.38
C ALA A 529 -4.77 12.01 -19.80
N ALA A 530 -5.04 11.14 -18.82
CA ALA A 530 -5.88 9.96 -18.99
C ALA A 530 -7.36 10.31 -19.06
N LEU A 531 -7.81 11.28 -18.26
CA LEU A 531 -9.19 11.74 -18.21
C LEU A 531 -9.22 13.26 -18.10
N THR A 532 -10.07 13.91 -18.89
CA THR A 532 -10.25 15.37 -18.90
C THR A 532 -11.73 15.72 -18.95
N ARG A 533 -12.15 16.68 -18.12
CA ARG A 533 -13.40 17.43 -18.31
C ARG A 533 -13.06 18.68 -19.11
N GLY A 534 -13.61 18.79 -20.32
CA GLY A 534 -13.30 19.85 -21.27
C GLY A 534 -13.72 21.26 -20.81
N GLY A 535 -13.61 22.22 -21.73
CA GLY A 535 -13.79 23.64 -21.43
C GLY A 535 -12.46 24.37 -21.32
N SER A 536 -12.50 25.58 -20.77
CA SER A 536 -11.31 26.40 -20.49
C SER A 536 -11.50 27.12 -19.16
N ARG A 537 -10.45 27.15 -18.34
CA ARG A 537 -10.44 27.86 -17.05
C ARG A 537 -10.73 29.34 -17.24
N GLU A 538 -10.18 29.98 -18.27
CA GLU A 538 -10.44 31.38 -18.57
C GLU A 538 -11.93 31.65 -18.84
N TRP A 539 -12.59 30.79 -19.62
CA TRP A 539 -14.00 30.98 -20.00
C TRP A 539 -14.96 30.74 -18.83
N THR A 540 -14.56 29.88 -17.89
CA THR A 540 -15.32 29.56 -16.68
C THR A 540 -15.08 30.56 -15.54
N GLY A 541 -14.25 31.58 -15.75
CA GLY A 541 -14.02 32.66 -14.79
C GLY A 541 -12.97 32.33 -13.72
N ILE A 542 -12.07 31.39 -14.01
CA ILE A 542 -11.01 30.93 -13.13
C ILE A 542 -9.73 31.71 -13.41
N HIS A 543 -9.07 32.18 -12.35
CA HIS A 543 -7.86 33.00 -12.40
C HIS A 543 -6.60 32.18 -12.14
N ASP A 544 -6.42 31.14 -12.94
CA ASP A 544 -5.20 30.35 -12.93
C ASP A 544 -4.17 30.98 -13.89
N SER A 545 -3.12 31.59 -13.33
CA SER A 545 -2.07 32.20 -14.13
C SER A 545 -1.06 31.19 -14.71
N ALA A 546 -1.04 29.96 -14.20
CA ALA A 546 -0.18 28.91 -14.72
C ALA A 546 -0.82 28.28 -15.96
N ASP A 547 -2.10 27.90 -15.87
CA ASP A 547 -2.79 27.11 -16.89
C ASP A 547 -4.16 27.69 -17.30
N PRO A 548 -4.25 28.95 -17.77
CA PRO A 548 -5.53 29.61 -18.04
C PRO A 548 -6.37 28.92 -19.13
N GLY A 549 -5.73 28.25 -20.09
CA GLY A 549 -6.41 27.55 -21.17
C GLY A 549 -6.76 26.09 -20.85
N ALA A 550 -6.27 25.53 -19.74
CA ALA A 550 -6.51 24.13 -19.44
C ALA A 550 -8.00 23.80 -19.29
N GLY A 551 -8.34 22.53 -19.54
CA GLY A 551 -9.65 21.96 -19.22
C GLY A 551 -10.06 22.21 -17.77
N VAL A 552 -11.37 22.13 -17.52
CA VAL A 552 -11.95 22.41 -16.20
C VAL A 552 -11.39 21.46 -15.14
N ALA A 553 -11.18 20.20 -15.50
CA ALA A 553 -10.45 19.27 -14.66
C ALA A 553 -9.74 18.20 -15.50
N TRP A 554 -8.71 17.57 -14.94
CA TRP A 554 -8.02 16.46 -15.58
C TRP A 554 -7.24 15.61 -14.57
N ILE A 555 -7.08 14.32 -14.89
CA ILE A 555 -6.14 13.37 -14.28
C ILE A 555 -5.09 13.03 -15.33
N GLY A 556 -3.82 13.33 -15.05
CA GLY A 556 -2.72 13.11 -15.98
C GLY A 556 -1.42 12.70 -15.29
N ILE A 557 -0.32 12.79 -16.02
CA ILE A 557 1.01 12.36 -15.57
C ILE A 557 2.03 13.50 -15.66
N SER A 558 2.83 13.68 -14.61
CA SER A 558 3.88 14.70 -14.55
C SER A 558 5.14 14.32 -15.33
N SER A 559 6.11 15.24 -15.41
CA SER A 559 7.46 14.92 -15.90
C SER A 559 8.24 13.93 -15.02
N LEU A 560 7.81 13.75 -13.76
CA LEU A 560 8.40 12.82 -12.79
C LEU A 560 7.57 11.55 -12.63
N ARG A 561 6.70 11.23 -13.60
CA ARG A 561 5.77 10.09 -13.56
C ARG A 561 4.85 10.09 -12.33
N GLU A 562 4.44 11.26 -11.85
CA GLU A 562 3.43 11.35 -10.79
C GLU A 562 2.05 11.51 -11.42
N TYR A 563 1.04 10.77 -10.94
CA TYR A 563 -0.34 11.14 -11.21
C TYR A 563 -0.60 12.54 -10.68
N GLN A 564 -1.12 13.39 -11.57
CA GLN A 564 -1.47 14.75 -11.25
C GLN A 564 -2.94 14.94 -11.55
N TYR A 565 -3.69 15.34 -10.53
CA TYR A 565 -5.04 15.83 -10.72
C TYR A 565 -5.05 17.35 -10.63
N SER A 566 -5.82 18.00 -11.48
CA SER A 566 -6.10 19.42 -11.32
C SER A 566 -7.55 19.72 -11.64
N ALA A 567 -8.18 20.57 -10.82
CA ALA A 567 -9.53 21.03 -11.07
C ALA A 567 -9.67 22.51 -10.77
N ALA A 568 -10.44 23.19 -11.61
CA ALA A 568 -10.95 24.52 -11.40
C ALA A 568 -11.90 24.54 -10.19
N ASP A 569 -11.62 25.43 -9.23
CA ASP A 569 -12.38 25.55 -8.00
C ASP A 569 -13.31 26.77 -8.00
N PRO A 570 -14.64 26.57 -7.92
CA PRO A 570 -15.60 27.66 -7.81
C PRO A 570 -15.42 28.53 -6.57
N ARG A 571 -14.85 27.98 -5.48
CA ARG A 571 -14.74 28.67 -4.19
C ARG A 571 -13.59 29.67 -4.18
N THR A 572 -12.40 29.24 -4.60
CA THR A 572 -11.21 30.09 -4.61
C THR A 572 -11.05 30.90 -5.89
N ALA A 573 -11.84 30.61 -6.93
CA ALA A 573 -11.68 31.16 -8.28
C ALA A 573 -10.27 30.92 -8.85
N ASN A 574 -9.65 29.80 -8.46
CA ASN A 574 -8.35 29.33 -8.92
C ASN A 574 -8.42 27.81 -9.16
N SER A 575 -7.33 27.16 -9.56
CA SER A 575 -7.23 25.70 -9.57
C SER A 575 -6.63 25.16 -8.27
N TYR A 576 -6.92 23.90 -7.96
CA TYR A 576 -6.13 23.10 -7.03
C TYR A 576 -5.52 21.92 -7.75
N THR A 577 -4.49 21.34 -7.13
CA THR A 577 -3.81 20.16 -7.65
C THR A 577 -3.64 19.12 -6.56
N LEU A 578 -3.67 17.84 -6.97
CA LEU A 578 -3.31 16.69 -6.15
C LEU A 578 -2.19 15.94 -6.88
N TRP A 579 -1.24 15.38 -6.13
CA TRP A 579 -0.08 14.71 -6.69
C TRP A 579 0.21 13.40 -5.97
N SER A 580 0.36 12.32 -6.72
CA SER A 580 0.90 11.08 -6.17
C SER A 580 2.42 11.18 -6.00
N GLY A 581 3.01 10.12 -5.42
CA GLY A 581 4.41 9.81 -5.65
C GLY A 581 4.66 9.34 -7.09
N GLU A 582 5.89 8.95 -7.39
CA GLU A 582 6.24 8.39 -8.69
C GLU A 582 5.53 7.06 -8.95
N ILE A 583 5.10 6.86 -10.21
CA ILE A 583 4.35 5.68 -10.67
C ILE A 583 5.21 4.86 -11.61
N MET A 584 5.18 3.54 -11.40
CA MET A 584 5.94 2.58 -12.19
C MET A 584 5.25 2.31 -13.52
N GLN A 585 6.03 2.31 -14.60
CA GLN A 585 5.54 1.93 -15.91
C GLN A 585 5.17 0.43 -15.94
N GLY A 586 4.23 0.08 -16.82
CA GLY A 586 3.69 -1.28 -16.97
C GLY A 586 2.74 -1.72 -15.85
N ALA A 587 2.79 -1.09 -14.68
CA ALA A 587 1.92 -1.39 -13.55
C ALA A 587 0.52 -0.77 -13.73
N TRP A 588 -0.50 -1.52 -13.32
CA TRP A 588 -1.87 -1.03 -13.21
C TRP A 588 -2.12 -0.44 -11.84
N HIS A 589 -2.81 0.70 -11.80
CA HIS A 589 -3.21 1.38 -10.58
C HIS A 589 -4.68 1.77 -10.62
N HIS A 590 -5.40 1.58 -9.52
CA HIS A 590 -6.70 2.21 -9.31
C HIS A 590 -6.48 3.61 -8.73
N VAL A 591 -6.91 4.64 -9.45
CA VAL A 591 -6.80 6.03 -9.03
C VAL A 591 -8.19 6.58 -8.72
N ALA A 592 -8.40 7.03 -7.48
CA ALA A 592 -9.63 7.67 -7.06
C ALA A 592 -9.38 9.11 -6.58
N ILE A 593 -10.20 10.06 -7.03
CA ILE A 593 -10.22 11.44 -6.56
C ILE A 593 -11.52 11.65 -5.79
N VAL A 594 -11.41 11.87 -4.48
CA VAL A 594 -12.57 12.10 -3.61
C VAL A 594 -12.53 13.54 -3.11
N ASN A 595 -13.47 14.37 -3.58
CA ASN A 595 -13.76 15.64 -2.93
C ASN A 595 -14.84 15.44 -1.87
N ASN A 596 -14.48 15.59 -0.60
CA ASN A 596 -15.37 15.42 0.54
C ASN A 596 -15.61 16.77 1.25
N PRO A 597 -16.76 17.43 1.00
CA PRO A 597 -17.10 18.69 1.66
C PRO A 597 -17.21 18.61 3.18
N ALA A 598 -17.64 17.47 3.74
CA ALA A 598 -17.75 17.28 5.18
C ALA A 598 -16.38 17.25 5.87
N ALA A 599 -15.38 16.64 5.22
CA ALA A 599 -13.99 16.68 5.66
C ALA A 599 -13.24 17.95 5.21
N ASN A 600 -13.84 18.74 4.31
CA ASN A 600 -13.23 19.90 3.66
C ASN A 600 -11.93 19.57 2.91
N THR A 601 -11.87 18.41 2.26
CA THR A 601 -10.69 17.89 1.56
C THR A 601 -11.01 17.50 0.11
N ALA A 602 -9.97 17.49 -0.72
CA ALA A 602 -9.93 16.70 -1.95
C ALA A 602 -8.69 15.82 -1.89
N ILE A 603 -8.90 14.50 -1.96
CA ILE A 603 -7.86 13.49 -1.74
C ILE A 603 -7.78 12.59 -2.96
N MET A 604 -6.55 12.40 -3.46
CA MET A 604 -6.25 11.34 -4.41
C MET A 604 -5.86 10.08 -3.64
N TYR A 605 -6.37 8.94 -4.09
CA TYR A 605 -5.99 7.61 -3.63
C TYR A 605 -5.39 6.86 -4.81
N VAL A 606 -4.27 6.17 -4.58
CA VAL A 606 -3.66 5.24 -5.53
C VAL A 606 -3.69 3.87 -4.87
N ASP A 607 -4.38 2.91 -5.48
CA ASP A 607 -4.63 1.56 -4.95
C ASP A 607 -5.19 1.57 -3.52
N GLY A 608 -6.09 2.52 -3.25
CA GLY A 608 -6.71 2.70 -1.93
C GLY A 608 -5.87 3.47 -0.92
N VAL A 609 -4.62 3.78 -1.24
CA VAL A 609 -3.71 4.54 -0.37
C VAL A 609 -3.87 6.04 -0.65
N PRO A 610 -4.30 6.86 0.33
CA PRO A 610 -4.36 8.30 0.16
C PRO A 610 -2.96 8.88 -0.06
N VAL A 611 -2.75 9.60 -1.15
CA VAL A 611 -1.47 10.26 -1.44
C VAL A 611 -1.27 11.44 -0.48
N LEU A 612 -0.04 11.93 -0.32
CA LEU A 612 0.23 13.01 0.66
C LEU A 612 -0.12 14.41 0.13
N ARG A 613 0.16 14.68 -1.15
CA ARG A 613 0.07 16.03 -1.73
C ARG A 613 -1.35 16.34 -2.20
N ASN A 614 -2.23 16.58 -1.23
CA ASN A 614 -3.65 16.85 -1.45
C ASN A 614 -4.06 18.31 -1.20
N ALA A 615 -5.33 18.62 -1.51
CA ALA A 615 -5.91 19.94 -1.30
C ALA A 615 -6.93 19.93 -0.17
N SER A 616 -7.04 21.06 0.52
CA SER A 616 -8.05 21.32 1.53
C SER A 616 -8.76 22.63 1.22
N ASN A 617 -9.95 22.82 1.77
CA ASN A 617 -10.74 24.04 1.58
C ASN A 617 -11.10 24.36 0.11
N VAL A 618 -11.38 23.34 -0.69
CA VAL A 618 -11.81 23.47 -2.09
C VAL A 618 -13.33 23.30 -2.25
N GLY A 619 -13.91 23.94 -3.25
CA GLY A 619 -15.35 24.03 -3.52
C GLY A 619 -15.92 23.00 -4.50
N GLY A 620 -15.22 21.91 -4.77
CA GLY A 620 -15.60 20.92 -5.77
C GLY A 620 -14.91 21.18 -7.11
N MET A 621 -15.61 20.92 -8.20
CA MET A 621 -15.15 21.13 -9.58
C MET A 621 -16.10 22.10 -10.27
N MET A 622 -15.54 23.09 -10.97
CA MET A 622 -16.36 24.01 -11.78
C MET A 622 -17.26 23.26 -12.76
N ALA A 623 -18.46 23.78 -12.97
CA ALA A 623 -19.34 23.28 -14.02
C ALA A 623 -18.78 23.63 -15.41
N ALA A 624 -18.90 22.68 -16.33
CA ALA A 624 -18.47 22.81 -17.72
C ALA A 624 -19.60 22.36 -18.65
N ASP A 625 -20.79 22.93 -18.46
CA ASP A 625 -22.00 22.51 -19.18
C ASP A 625 -21.75 22.41 -20.69
N PHE A 626 -22.28 21.36 -21.30
CA PHE A 626 -22.10 20.98 -22.71
C PHE A 626 -20.71 20.51 -23.11
N MET A 627 -19.65 20.79 -22.32
CA MET A 627 -18.29 20.38 -22.67
C MET A 627 -18.08 18.90 -22.42
N PRO A 628 -17.39 18.19 -23.32
CA PRO A 628 -17.27 16.74 -23.23
C PRO A 628 -16.37 16.29 -22.09
N TRP A 629 -16.60 15.06 -21.65
CA TRP A 629 -15.56 14.26 -20.99
C TRP A 629 -14.72 13.56 -22.05
N VAL A 630 -13.41 13.53 -21.82
CA VAL A 630 -12.42 13.04 -22.78
C VAL A 630 -11.50 12.04 -22.09
N ILE A 631 -11.27 10.88 -22.69
CA ILE A 631 -10.27 9.89 -22.25
C ILE A 631 -9.11 9.89 -23.27
N GLY A 632 -7.88 9.96 -22.78
CA GLY A 632 -6.65 9.82 -23.59
C GLY A 632 -5.93 11.11 -23.96
N THR A 633 -6.43 12.29 -23.58
CA THR A 633 -5.71 13.55 -23.79
C THR A 633 -6.12 14.65 -22.81
N SER A 634 -5.20 15.58 -22.55
CA SER A 634 -5.49 16.87 -21.93
C SER A 634 -6.09 17.84 -22.96
N THR A 635 -6.68 18.94 -22.49
CA THR A 635 -7.22 19.97 -23.40
C THR A 635 -6.70 21.36 -23.06
N TRP A 636 -6.40 22.15 -24.08
CA TRP A 636 -6.10 23.57 -24.02
C TRP A 636 -7.07 24.36 -24.90
N ASP A 637 -7.81 25.29 -24.31
CA ASP A 637 -8.88 26.07 -24.93
C ASP A 637 -9.92 25.20 -25.66
N SER A 638 -10.26 24.06 -25.03
CA SER A 638 -11.15 23.01 -25.53
C SER A 638 -10.64 22.19 -26.73
N GLU A 639 -9.40 22.39 -27.15
CA GLU A 639 -8.73 21.54 -28.14
C GLU A 639 -7.84 20.51 -27.43
N PRO A 640 -7.67 19.29 -27.96
CA PRO A 640 -6.67 18.34 -27.47
C PRO A 640 -5.26 18.96 -27.44
N ASP A 641 -4.44 18.60 -26.44
CA ASP A 641 -3.08 19.15 -26.32
C ASP A 641 -2.03 18.04 -26.08
N HIS A 642 -2.10 17.32 -24.95
CA HIS A 642 -1.11 16.28 -24.61
C HIS A 642 -1.78 14.92 -24.36
N GLY A 643 -1.40 13.92 -25.14
CA GLY A 643 -1.95 12.56 -25.07
C GLY A 643 -1.45 11.72 -23.89
N TRP A 644 -2.28 10.78 -23.44
CA TRP A 644 -1.90 9.70 -22.52
C TRP A 644 -1.15 8.59 -23.27
N HIS A 645 0.01 8.14 -22.77
CA HIS A 645 0.71 6.98 -23.33
C HIS A 645 0.59 5.80 -22.36
N GLY A 646 -0.25 4.84 -22.72
CA GLY A 646 -0.61 3.70 -21.87
C GLY A 646 -2.09 3.37 -21.97
N CYS A 647 -2.62 2.66 -20.98
CA CYS A 647 -3.98 2.14 -21.00
C CYS A 647 -4.87 2.75 -19.91
N VAL A 648 -6.16 2.87 -20.22
CA VAL A 648 -7.23 3.31 -19.31
C VAL A 648 -8.29 2.22 -19.25
N GLY A 649 -8.49 1.68 -18.05
CA GLY A 649 -9.56 0.72 -17.73
C GLY A 649 -10.86 1.43 -17.34
N GLU A 650 -11.78 0.69 -16.72
CA GLU A 650 -13.08 1.25 -16.37
C GLU A 650 -12.97 2.57 -15.58
N THR A 651 -13.85 3.51 -15.89
CA THR A 651 -13.83 4.85 -15.32
C THR A 651 -15.23 5.23 -14.85
N ARG A 652 -15.35 5.59 -13.57
CA ARG A 652 -16.62 5.95 -12.91
C ARG A 652 -16.58 7.37 -12.36
N ILE A 653 -17.68 8.10 -12.52
CA ILE A 653 -17.86 9.41 -11.90
C ILE A 653 -19.14 9.37 -11.06
N VAL A 654 -19.02 9.83 -9.82
CA VAL A 654 -20.11 9.87 -8.83
C VAL A 654 -20.26 11.30 -8.33
N ASN A 655 -21.50 11.75 -8.20
CA ASN A 655 -21.84 13.13 -7.82
C ASN A 655 -21.71 13.45 -6.32
N HIS A 656 -21.06 12.57 -5.55
CA HIS A 656 -20.79 12.79 -4.14
C HIS A 656 -19.52 12.05 -3.70
N ALA A 657 -19.04 12.37 -2.50
CA ALA A 657 -17.87 11.72 -1.91
C ALA A 657 -18.18 10.28 -1.48
N LEU A 658 -17.40 9.31 -1.97
CA LEU A 658 -17.46 7.91 -1.53
C LEU A 658 -16.52 7.65 -0.36
N ALA A 659 -16.86 6.64 0.45
CA ALA A 659 -15.89 5.99 1.33
C ALA A 659 -14.99 5.06 0.50
N SER A 660 -13.75 4.83 0.95
CA SER A 660 -12.82 3.94 0.24
C SER A 660 -13.30 2.50 0.14
N SER A 661 -14.19 2.06 1.04
CA SER A 661 -14.86 0.75 1.00
C SER A 661 -15.82 0.58 -0.19
N ASP A 662 -16.26 1.68 -0.80
CA ASP A 662 -17.17 1.66 -1.95
C ASP A 662 -16.42 1.80 -3.28
N PHE A 663 -15.07 1.81 -3.25
CA PHE A 663 -14.27 1.91 -4.46
C PHE A 663 -14.42 0.70 -5.39
N LEU A 664 -14.25 0.91 -6.70
CA LEU A 664 -14.50 -0.10 -7.74
C LEU A 664 -13.73 -1.42 -7.57
N TYR A 665 -12.56 -1.39 -6.94
CA TYR A 665 -11.77 -2.61 -6.71
C TYR A 665 -12.27 -3.43 -5.50
N ASN A 666 -13.15 -2.88 -4.67
CA ASN A 666 -13.73 -3.65 -3.57
C ASN A 666 -14.78 -4.63 -4.08
N ARG A 667 -14.89 -5.76 -3.38
CA ARG A 667 -15.75 -6.87 -3.76
C ARG A 667 -17.00 -6.91 -2.91
N ILE A 668 -18.09 -7.35 -3.54
CA ILE A 668 -19.36 -7.52 -2.85
C ILE A 668 -19.21 -8.56 -1.74
N ASP A 669 -19.80 -8.29 -0.59
CA ASP A 669 -19.90 -9.28 0.49
C ASP A 669 -20.75 -10.48 0.05
N ILE A 670 -20.14 -11.65 0.00
CA ILE A 670 -20.77 -12.94 -0.35
C ILE A 670 -20.69 -13.94 0.79
N ASN A 671 -20.40 -13.47 2.00
CA ASN A 671 -20.28 -14.31 3.18
C ASN A 671 -21.64 -14.88 3.59
N GLY A 672 -21.64 -16.12 4.09
CA GLY A 672 -22.85 -16.82 4.52
C GLY A 672 -23.49 -16.25 5.79
N ASP A 673 -22.78 -15.41 6.52
CA ASP A 673 -23.27 -14.58 7.63
C ASP A 673 -23.46 -13.10 7.23
N GLY A 674 -23.18 -12.77 5.98
CA GLY A 674 -23.28 -11.43 5.40
C GLY A 674 -24.71 -11.01 5.04
N ALA A 675 -24.87 -9.73 4.69
CA ALA A 675 -26.18 -9.16 4.39
C ALA A 675 -26.82 -9.70 3.11
N ASN A 676 -26.02 -10.29 2.21
CA ASN A 676 -26.45 -10.77 0.91
C ASN A 676 -26.85 -12.25 0.89
N PHE A 677 -26.84 -12.94 2.04
CA PHE A 677 -27.20 -14.36 2.13
C PHE A 677 -28.26 -14.61 3.20
N ALA A 678 -29.27 -15.43 2.88
CA ALA A 678 -30.18 -15.96 3.90
C ALA A 678 -30.76 -17.32 3.50
N LEU A 679 -30.89 -18.22 4.47
CA LEU A 679 -31.58 -19.50 4.28
C LEU A 679 -33.08 -19.33 4.56
N ALA A 680 -33.93 -19.69 3.60
CA ALA A 680 -35.39 -19.66 3.76
C ALA A 680 -35.96 -21.02 4.19
N THR A 681 -35.22 -22.10 3.99
CA THR A 681 -35.59 -23.43 4.52
C THR A 681 -35.43 -23.43 6.03
N ASP A 682 -36.51 -23.75 6.74
CA ASP A 682 -36.51 -23.78 8.21
C ASP A 682 -35.81 -25.03 8.75
N LEU A 683 -34.52 -24.90 9.03
CA LEU A 683 -33.72 -25.95 9.67
C LEU A 683 -33.75 -25.88 11.20
N GLY A 684 -34.53 -24.95 11.78
CA GLY A 684 -34.70 -24.84 13.23
C GLY A 684 -35.70 -25.83 13.81
N THR A 685 -36.42 -26.58 12.97
CA THR A 685 -37.42 -27.57 13.38
C THR A 685 -36.98 -29.01 13.11
N VAL A 686 -37.50 -29.96 13.89
CA VAL A 686 -37.29 -31.38 13.66
C VAL A 686 -38.31 -31.86 12.63
N TYR A 687 -37.83 -32.35 11.49
CA TYR A 687 -38.65 -32.92 10.42
C TYR A 687 -39.06 -34.34 10.78
N ALA A 688 -40.27 -34.78 10.43
CA ALA A 688 -40.78 -36.14 10.72
C ALA A 688 -39.82 -37.27 10.25
N PRO A 689 -39.84 -38.48 10.84
CA PRO A 689 -38.90 -39.56 10.51
C PRO A 689 -38.94 -40.03 9.07
N ASP A 690 -40.11 -39.91 8.43
CA ASP A 690 -40.37 -40.25 7.03
C ASP A 690 -40.21 -39.04 6.10
N ALA A 691 -39.78 -37.89 6.63
CA ALA A 691 -39.49 -36.72 5.82
C ALA A 691 -38.36 -37.01 4.83
N THR A 692 -38.52 -36.46 3.65
CA THR A 692 -37.56 -36.50 2.57
C THR A 692 -37.23 -35.06 2.22
N VAL A 693 -36.04 -34.60 2.59
CA VAL A 693 -35.58 -33.25 2.25
C VAL A 693 -34.79 -33.34 0.96
N SER A 694 -35.40 -32.93 -0.14
CA SER A 694 -34.79 -32.94 -1.47
C SER A 694 -34.45 -31.55 -1.99
N THR A 695 -34.83 -30.50 -1.26
CA THR A 695 -34.67 -29.12 -1.72
C THR A 695 -34.30 -28.18 -0.59
N PHE A 696 -33.40 -27.24 -0.88
CA PHE A 696 -33.13 -26.07 -0.04
C PHE A 696 -33.42 -24.80 -0.82
N THR A 697 -33.89 -23.77 -0.13
CA THR A 697 -34.22 -22.46 -0.70
C THR A 697 -33.71 -21.34 0.19
N GLY A 698 -33.44 -20.20 -0.43
CA GLY A 698 -32.98 -19.01 0.26
C GLY A 698 -32.84 -17.81 -0.67
N THR A 699 -32.16 -16.80 -0.17
CA THR A 699 -31.74 -15.63 -0.94
C THR A 699 -30.22 -15.50 -0.93
N GLY A 700 -29.69 -14.93 -2.00
CA GLY A 700 -28.26 -14.70 -2.24
C GLY A 700 -28.05 -13.41 -3.05
N TYR A 701 -26.80 -12.99 -3.19
CA TYR A 701 -26.41 -12.04 -4.23
C TYR A 701 -26.74 -12.55 -5.65
N PRO A 702 -27.50 -11.79 -6.48
CA PRO A 702 -27.82 -12.16 -7.86
C PRO A 702 -26.58 -12.46 -8.72
N GLY A 703 -26.64 -13.55 -9.51
CA GLY A 703 -25.52 -13.96 -10.37
C GLY A 703 -24.43 -14.78 -9.66
N ALA A 704 -24.52 -14.92 -8.34
CA ALA A 704 -23.72 -15.87 -7.59
C ALA A 704 -24.23 -17.30 -7.74
N VAL A 705 -23.46 -18.26 -7.23
CA VAL A 705 -23.82 -19.67 -7.10
C VAL A 705 -23.84 -20.02 -5.62
N VAL A 706 -24.88 -20.72 -5.15
CA VAL A 706 -24.92 -21.29 -3.81
C VAL A 706 -24.75 -22.79 -3.91
N ARG A 707 -23.77 -23.32 -3.18
CA ARG A 707 -23.59 -24.77 -3.00
C ARG A 707 -23.92 -25.15 -1.57
N VAL A 708 -24.46 -26.35 -1.41
CA VAL A 708 -24.64 -26.99 -0.10
C VAL A 708 -23.72 -28.19 -0.01
N GLU A 709 -23.03 -28.32 1.12
CA GLU A 709 -22.06 -29.36 1.38
C GLU A 709 -22.47 -30.19 2.61
N LEU A 710 -22.17 -31.49 2.56
CA LEU A 710 -22.33 -32.41 3.67
C LEU A 710 -21.00 -33.15 3.88
N GLY A 711 -20.36 -32.96 5.03
CA GLY A 711 -19.05 -33.51 5.31
C GLY A 711 -17.98 -33.08 4.30
N GLY A 712 -18.01 -31.79 3.89
CA GLY A 712 -17.08 -31.20 2.91
C GLY A 712 -17.31 -31.61 1.45
N ASN A 713 -18.37 -32.37 1.16
CA ASN A 713 -18.71 -32.76 -0.22
C ASN A 713 -19.95 -32.00 -0.68
N SER A 714 -19.88 -31.33 -1.83
CA SER A 714 -21.04 -30.68 -2.43
C SER A 714 -22.12 -31.72 -2.79
N ILE A 715 -23.32 -31.54 -2.24
CA ILE A 715 -24.50 -32.41 -2.46
C ILE A 715 -25.57 -31.71 -3.32
N GLY A 716 -25.37 -30.43 -3.64
CA GLY A 716 -26.23 -29.65 -4.51
C GLY A 716 -25.69 -28.25 -4.76
N THR A 717 -26.11 -27.64 -5.87
CA THR A 717 -25.75 -26.27 -6.24
C THR A 717 -26.90 -25.60 -7.00
N ALA A 718 -27.01 -24.28 -6.92
CA ALA A 718 -27.96 -23.49 -7.68
C ALA A 718 -27.43 -22.08 -7.95
N ASP A 719 -27.73 -21.56 -9.14
CA ASP A 719 -27.52 -20.14 -9.45
C ASP A 719 -28.53 -19.29 -8.67
N VAL A 720 -28.08 -18.13 -8.22
CA VAL A 720 -28.95 -17.11 -7.63
C VAL A 720 -29.59 -16.28 -8.74
N ALA A 721 -30.92 -16.27 -8.77
CA ALA A 721 -31.70 -15.55 -9.77
C ALA A 721 -31.57 -14.02 -9.61
N SER A 722 -32.03 -13.27 -10.62
CA SER A 722 -31.99 -11.81 -10.63
C SER A 722 -32.80 -11.15 -9.51
N ASP A 723 -33.78 -11.86 -8.94
CA ASP A 723 -34.55 -11.40 -7.78
C ASP A 723 -33.92 -11.80 -6.43
N GLY A 724 -32.72 -12.38 -6.47
CA GLY A 724 -31.97 -12.85 -5.32
C GLY A 724 -32.36 -14.24 -4.84
N SER A 725 -33.39 -14.89 -5.40
CA SER A 725 -33.83 -16.21 -4.94
C SER A 725 -32.98 -17.34 -5.50
N TRP A 726 -32.80 -18.41 -4.72
CA TRP A 726 -32.20 -19.65 -5.19
C TRP A 726 -32.97 -20.87 -4.66
N THR A 727 -32.89 -21.97 -5.41
CA THR A 727 -33.46 -23.26 -5.02
C THR A 727 -32.51 -24.37 -5.46
N ILE A 728 -31.92 -25.06 -4.50
CA ILE A 728 -31.06 -26.21 -4.73
C ILE A 728 -31.92 -27.46 -4.69
N GLU A 729 -31.92 -28.23 -5.77
CA GLU A 729 -32.41 -29.61 -5.77
C GLU A 729 -31.24 -30.56 -5.50
N LEU A 730 -31.38 -31.43 -4.50
CA LEU A 730 -30.35 -32.41 -4.16
C LEU A 730 -30.35 -33.57 -5.14
N ALA A 731 -29.15 -34.03 -5.53
CA ALA A 731 -29.01 -35.21 -6.37
C ALA A 731 -29.56 -36.48 -5.67
N GLU A 732 -29.35 -36.56 -4.36
CA GLU A 732 -29.91 -37.58 -3.47
C GLU A 732 -30.59 -36.87 -2.30
N ALA A 733 -31.88 -37.17 -2.07
CA ALA A 733 -32.61 -36.57 -0.97
C ALA A 733 -32.09 -37.07 0.38
N LEU A 734 -32.00 -36.17 1.35
CA LEU A 734 -31.68 -36.52 2.73
C LEU A 734 -32.90 -37.19 3.35
N THR A 735 -32.70 -38.44 3.79
CA THR A 735 -33.74 -39.32 4.33
C THR A 735 -33.17 -40.15 5.47
N GLY A 736 -34.04 -40.60 6.36
CA GLY A 736 -33.63 -41.38 7.53
C GLY A 736 -33.35 -40.51 8.74
N SER A 737 -33.74 -41.01 9.91
CA SER A 737 -33.60 -40.26 11.15
C SER A 737 -32.14 -39.98 11.49
N GLY A 738 -31.84 -38.76 11.91
CA GLY A 738 -30.50 -38.30 12.24
C GLY A 738 -30.32 -36.79 12.10
N SER A 739 -29.12 -36.33 12.45
CA SER A 739 -28.66 -34.96 12.30
C SER A 739 -27.67 -34.86 11.14
N TYR A 740 -27.85 -33.87 10.27
CA TYR A 740 -27.02 -33.61 9.09
C TYR A 740 -26.43 -32.21 9.21
N GLY A 741 -25.10 -32.12 9.38
CA GLY A 741 -24.38 -30.84 9.34
C GLY A 741 -24.21 -30.38 7.90
N LEU A 742 -24.71 -29.19 7.60
CA LEU A 742 -24.76 -28.61 6.26
C LEU A 742 -24.00 -27.28 6.24
N SER A 743 -23.12 -27.13 5.27
CA SER A 743 -22.44 -25.85 5.00
C SER A 743 -23.02 -25.28 3.70
N PHE A 744 -23.51 -24.05 3.74
CA PHE A 744 -23.97 -23.34 2.54
C PHE A 744 -22.94 -22.29 2.18
N VAL A 745 -22.37 -22.38 0.98
CA VAL A 745 -21.34 -21.43 0.51
C VAL A 745 -21.86 -20.72 -0.72
N GLN A 746 -21.80 -19.38 -0.68
CA GLN A 746 -22.03 -18.54 -1.84
C GLN A 746 -20.70 -18.23 -2.54
N SER A 747 -20.70 -18.32 -3.86
CA SER A 747 -19.53 -18.12 -4.72
C SER A 747 -19.84 -17.20 -5.88
N ILE A 748 -18.87 -16.37 -6.29
CA ILE A 748 -18.90 -15.61 -7.54
C ILE A 748 -17.57 -15.85 -8.25
N GLY A 749 -17.61 -16.42 -9.46
CA GLY A 749 -16.40 -16.82 -10.18
C GLY A 749 -15.59 -17.85 -9.39
N GLU A 750 -14.32 -17.54 -9.12
CA GLU A 750 -13.42 -18.36 -8.29
C GLU A 750 -13.46 -17.98 -6.79
N ARG A 751 -14.25 -16.97 -6.42
CA ARG A 751 -14.29 -16.41 -5.08
C ARG A 751 -15.38 -17.05 -4.25
N ASP A 752 -15.01 -17.58 -3.09
CA ASP A 752 -15.92 -18.14 -2.10
C ASP A 752 -16.11 -17.18 -0.92
N GLY A 753 -17.34 -17.05 -0.44
CA GLY A 753 -17.63 -16.45 0.86
C GLY A 753 -17.42 -17.42 2.02
N SER A 754 -17.48 -16.90 3.24
CA SER A 754 -17.61 -17.74 4.44
C SER A 754 -18.83 -18.65 4.34
N ALA A 755 -18.74 -19.85 4.91
CA ALA A 755 -19.87 -20.79 4.93
C ALA A 755 -20.93 -20.37 5.96
N HIS A 756 -22.20 -20.47 5.58
CA HIS A 756 -23.31 -20.50 6.53
C HIS A 756 -23.51 -21.93 7.04
N GLU A 757 -23.16 -22.16 8.30
CA GLU A 757 -23.27 -23.47 8.94
C GLU A 757 -24.68 -23.69 9.52
N ALA A 758 -25.31 -24.82 9.17
CA ALA A 758 -26.62 -25.19 9.67
C ALA A 758 -26.74 -26.70 9.94
N THR A 759 -27.76 -27.10 10.69
CA THR A 759 -28.04 -28.51 10.99
C THR A 759 -29.47 -28.86 10.63
N LEU A 760 -29.65 -29.85 9.76
CA LEU A 760 -30.96 -30.46 9.49
C LEU A 760 -31.17 -31.65 10.43
N VAL A 761 -32.33 -31.75 11.06
CA VAL A 761 -32.70 -32.91 11.89
C VAL A 761 -33.96 -33.58 11.34
N ILE A 762 -33.85 -34.88 11.01
CA ILE A 762 -34.96 -35.74 10.61
C ILE A 762 -35.20 -36.76 11.75
N GLY A 763 -36.43 -36.91 12.24
CA GLY A 763 -36.78 -37.73 13.41
C GLY A 763 -38.20 -37.45 13.92
N GLU A 764 -38.68 -38.13 14.96
CA GLU A 764 -39.97 -37.73 15.54
C GLU A 764 -39.78 -36.43 16.31
N SER A 765 -40.60 -35.41 16.02
CA SER A 765 -40.72 -34.29 16.94
C SER A 765 -41.38 -34.85 18.20
N SER A 766 -40.67 -34.85 19.32
CA SER A 766 -41.27 -35.19 20.60
C SER A 766 -42.37 -34.20 20.95
N ASP A 767 -43.51 -34.66 21.49
CA ASP A 767 -44.54 -33.80 22.09
C ASP A 767 -44.04 -33.05 23.34
N TRP A 768 -42.80 -33.35 23.75
CA TRP A 768 -42.09 -32.80 24.89
C TRP A 768 -40.80 -32.13 24.42
N THR A 769 -40.34 -31.13 25.18
CA THR A 769 -39.05 -30.46 24.95
C THR A 769 -38.15 -30.77 26.14
N PRO A 770 -36.94 -31.30 25.93
CA PRO A 770 -36.02 -31.56 27.03
C PRO A 770 -35.62 -30.25 27.71
N VAL A 771 -35.49 -30.28 29.03
CA VAL A 771 -35.03 -29.12 29.80
C VAL A 771 -33.75 -29.44 30.55
N ASP A 772 -32.85 -28.46 30.67
CA ASP A 772 -31.55 -28.66 31.32
C ASP A 772 -31.68 -29.19 32.77
N SER A 773 -32.79 -28.86 33.45
CA SER A 773 -33.08 -29.35 34.80
C SER A 773 -33.30 -30.86 34.90
N ASP A 774 -33.52 -31.56 33.78
CA ASP A 774 -33.67 -33.02 33.76
C ASP A 774 -32.33 -33.73 33.99
N LEU A 775 -31.20 -33.09 33.62
CA LEU A 775 -29.83 -33.61 33.71
C LEU A 775 -29.29 -33.60 35.14
N THR A 776 -29.94 -34.37 36.02
CA THR A 776 -29.53 -34.50 37.41
C THR A 776 -28.37 -35.49 37.56
N PRO A 777 -27.54 -35.37 38.63
CA PRO A 777 -26.40 -36.26 38.86
C PRO A 777 -26.75 -37.75 39.00
N SER A 778 -28.03 -38.11 39.24
CA SER A 778 -28.45 -39.51 39.30
C SER A 778 -28.53 -40.20 37.93
N TYR A 779 -28.56 -39.42 36.85
CA TYR A 779 -28.60 -39.90 35.46
C TYR A 779 -27.26 -39.73 34.73
N GLU A 780 -26.30 -39.07 35.36
CA GLU A 780 -24.95 -38.86 34.85
C GLU A 780 -24.18 -40.18 34.75
N GLY A 781 -23.54 -40.43 33.60
CA GLY A 781 -22.76 -41.64 33.34
C GLY A 781 -23.57 -42.93 33.19
N LEU A 782 -24.91 -42.84 33.16
CA LEU A 782 -25.77 -43.99 32.84
C LEU A 782 -25.73 -44.35 31.35
N ILE A 783 -25.41 -43.37 30.50
CA ILE A 783 -24.96 -43.60 29.14
C ILE A 783 -23.46 -43.30 29.03
N THR A 784 -22.81 -43.76 27.98
CA THR A 784 -21.41 -43.44 27.70
C THR A 784 -21.23 -43.11 26.24
N VAL A 785 -20.69 -41.93 25.93
CA VAL A 785 -20.43 -41.49 24.55
C VAL A 785 -18.98 -41.82 24.18
N ASN A 786 -18.78 -42.43 23.00
CA ASN A 786 -17.47 -42.85 22.52
C ASN A 786 -17.34 -42.60 20.99
N PRO A 787 -16.26 -41.98 20.49
CA PRO A 787 -15.14 -41.39 21.23
C PRO A 787 -15.54 -40.15 22.05
N ASN A 788 -14.81 -39.88 23.13
CA ASN A 788 -14.89 -38.68 23.95
C ASN A 788 -13.47 -38.38 24.49
N PRO A 789 -12.77 -37.33 24.01
CA PRO A 789 -13.24 -36.28 23.10
C PRO A 789 -13.52 -36.75 21.67
N PHE A 790 -14.33 -35.98 20.92
CA PHE A 790 -14.58 -36.19 19.48
C PHE A 790 -14.55 -34.87 18.70
N THR A 791 -14.37 -34.93 17.38
CA THR A 791 -14.40 -33.76 16.49
C THR A 791 -15.82 -33.47 16.03
N ALA A 792 -16.22 -32.20 15.92
CA ALA A 792 -17.51 -31.83 15.34
C ALA A 792 -17.70 -32.48 13.95
N GLY A 793 -18.90 -32.99 13.65
CA GLY A 793 -19.16 -33.76 12.43
C GLY A 793 -18.92 -35.27 12.57
N ALA A 794 -18.31 -35.74 13.67
CA ALA A 794 -18.04 -37.15 13.87
C ALA A 794 -19.30 -37.97 14.17
N THR A 795 -19.29 -39.25 13.81
CA THR A 795 -20.25 -40.22 14.33
C THR A 795 -19.80 -40.73 15.69
N VAL A 796 -20.65 -40.58 16.71
CA VAL A 796 -20.43 -41.08 18.06
C VAL A 796 -21.31 -42.30 18.33
N GLU A 797 -20.78 -43.25 19.10
CA GLU A 797 -21.50 -44.40 19.61
C GLU A 797 -21.85 -44.14 21.08
N VAL A 798 -23.13 -44.31 21.44
CA VAL A 798 -23.62 -44.09 22.79
C VAL A 798 -24.08 -45.42 23.36
N ALA A 799 -23.37 -45.92 24.37
CA ALA A 799 -23.77 -47.09 25.13
C ALA A 799 -24.80 -46.67 26.20
N LEU A 800 -25.82 -47.49 26.41
CA LEU A 800 -26.89 -47.23 27.38
C LEU A 800 -27.24 -48.51 28.17
N PRO A 801 -27.99 -48.41 29.28
CA PRO A 801 -28.32 -49.58 30.09
C PRO A 801 -29.12 -50.62 29.29
N ALA A 802 -28.83 -51.91 29.52
CA ALA A 802 -29.55 -52.99 28.85
C ALA A 802 -31.04 -53.01 29.24
N GLY A 803 -31.89 -53.43 28.29
CA GLY A 803 -33.34 -53.51 28.47
C GLY A 803 -34.19 -52.58 27.60
N SER A 804 -33.54 -51.79 26.72
CA SER A 804 -34.18 -50.93 25.71
C SER A 804 -33.89 -51.39 24.28
N GLU A 805 -33.39 -52.62 24.07
CA GLU A 805 -33.02 -53.10 22.74
C GLU A 805 -34.24 -53.16 21.81
N GLY A 806 -34.15 -52.47 20.67
CA GLY A 806 -35.25 -52.32 19.72
C GLY A 806 -36.18 -51.13 19.99
N ASP A 807 -36.01 -50.42 21.11
CA ASP A 807 -36.73 -49.16 21.37
C ASP A 807 -36.07 -48.00 20.62
N THR A 808 -36.86 -46.96 20.31
CA THR A 808 -36.36 -45.70 19.76
C THR A 808 -35.99 -44.75 20.89
N VAL A 809 -34.79 -44.19 20.84
CA VAL A 809 -34.30 -43.18 21.80
C VAL A 809 -33.98 -41.87 21.09
N TYR A 810 -34.13 -40.76 21.81
CA TYR A 810 -33.97 -39.40 21.30
C TYR A 810 -32.74 -38.78 21.94
N ALA A 811 -31.81 -38.34 21.10
CA ALA A 811 -30.55 -37.78 21.54
C ALA A 811 -30.57 -36.26 21.49
N PHE A 812 -30.08 -35.62 22.55
CA PHE A 812 -29.96 -34.17 22.64
C PHE A 812 -28.58 -33.78 23.16
N ALA A 813 -27.99 -32.76 22.56
CA ALA A 813 -26.85 -32.04 23.11
C ALA A 813 -27.34 -30.89 24.00
N PHE A 814 -26.61 -30.62 25.09
CA PHE A 814 -26.95 -29.61 26.09
C PHE A 814 -25.79 -28.64 26.31
N SER A 815 -25.97 -27.49 25.68
CA SER A 815 -25.40 -26.17 26.01
C SER A 815 -26.53 -25.13 25.86
N SER A 816 -27.24 -25.21 24.74
CA SER A 816 -28.70 -25.08 24.61
C SER A 816 -29.26 -26.45 24.19
N PRO A 817 -30.52 -26.83 24.52
CA PRO A 817 -31.05 -28.13 24.10
C PRO A 817 -31.18 -28.22 22.57
N THR A 818 -30.34 -29.03 21.94
CA THR A 818 -30.31 -29.24 20.48
C THR A 818 -30.51 -30.72 20.18
N SER A 819 -31.51 -31.05 19.35
CA SER A 819 -31.76 -32.43 18.93
C SER A 819 -30.63 -32.93 18.04
N LEU A 820 -30.08 -34.11 18.35
CA LEU A 820 -29.13 -34.86 17.52
C LEU A 820 -29.84 -35.96 16.70
N GLY A 821 -31.18 -35.99 16.76
CA GLY A 821 -32.02 -36.99 16.11
C GLY A 821 -32.38 -38.16 17.03
N GLN A 822 -32.87 -39.23 16.41
CA GLN A 822 -33.28 -40.46 17.10
C GLN A 822 -32.54 -41.67 16.53
N ALA A 823 -32.36 -42.69 17.35
CA ALA A 823 -31.77 -43.96 16.94
C ALA A 823 -32.50 -45.13 17.58
N THR A 824 -32.59 -46.26 16.87
CA THR A 824 -33.05 -47.52 17.45
C THR A 824 -31.90 -48.17 18.19
N VAL A 825 -32.13 -48.56 19.43
CA VAL A 825 -31.13 -49.23 20.27
C VAL A 825 -30.81 -50.61 19.68
N ALA A 826 -29.54 -50.83 19.36
CA ALA A 826 -29.05 -52.09 18.82
C ALA A 826 -29.09 -53.22 19.87
N ALA A 827 -28.95 -54.47 19.41
CA ALA A 827 -29.01 -55.65 20.29
C ALA A 827 -27.88 -55.73 21.34
N ASP A 828 -26.84 -54.90 21.21
CA ASP A 828 -25.74 -54.74 22.15
C ASP A 828 -25.90 -53.51 23.06
N SER A 829 -27.10 -52.92 23.11
CA SER A 829 -27.45 -51.75 23.94
C SER A 829 -26.66 -50.48 23.55
N THR A 830 -26.39 -50.29 22.25
CA THR A 830 -25.74 -49.09 21.72
C THR A 830 -26.62 -48.36 20.70
N VAL A 831 -26.36 -47.07 20.52
CA VAL A 831 -26.87 -46.26 19.39
C VAL A 831 -25.75 -45.51 18.71
N ARG A 832 -25.88 -45.24 17.40
CA ARG A 832 -24.93 -44.42 16.63
C ARG A 832 -25.60 -43.14 16.20
N LEU A 833 -24.92 -42.02 16.42
CA LEU A 833 -25.43 -40.68 16.16
C LEU A 833 -24.37 -39.89 15.41
N ALA A 834 -24.75 -39.25 14.30
CA ALA A 834 -23.90 -38.26 13.66
C ALA A 834 -24.04 -36.93 14.41
N THR A 835 -22.92 -36.35 14.82
CA THR A 835 -22.90 -34.98 15.36
C THR A 835 -22.77 -33.99 14.21
N PRO A 836 -23.42 -32.82 14.25
CA PRO A 836 -23.25 -31.80 13.21
C PRO A 836 -21.82 -31.26 13.13
N ALA A 837 -21.36 -30.88 11.94
CA ALA A 837 -20.07 -30.20 11.76
C ALA A 837 -20.04 -28.84 12.47
N SER A 838 -21.20 -28.20 12.62
CA SER A 838 -21.40 -26.95 13.34
C SER A 838 -21.51 -27.12 14.87
N PHE A 839 -21.23 -28.31 15.42
CA PHE A 839 -21.28 -28.54 16.87
C PHE A 839 -20.24 -27.62 17.54
N PRO A 840 -20.63 -26.79 18.53
CA PRO A 840 -19.67 -25.90 19.17
C PRO A 840 -18.50 -26.66 19.80
N VAL A 841 -17.29 -26.10 19.71
CA VAL A 841 -16.09 -26.64 20.35
C VAL A 841 -16.14 -26.36 21.84
N GLY A 842 -15.71 -27.32 22.67
CA GLY A 842 -15.68 -27.19 24.13
C GLY A 842 -16.46 -28.28 24.86
N GLU A 843 -16.86 -27.98 26.09
CA GLU A 843 -17.55 -28.92 26.98
C GLU A 843 -19.06 -28.88 26.80
N HIS A 844 -19.67 -30.06 26.62
CA HIS A 844 -21.10 -30.23 26.41
C HIS A 844 -21.62 -31.45 27.19
N ARG A 845 -22.94 -31.63 27.19
CA ARG A 845 -23.58 -32.85 27.71
C ARG A 845 -24.43 -33.48 26.61
N ILE A 846 -24.33 -34.79 26.41
CA ILE A 846 -25.25 -35.53 25.53
C ILE A 846 -26.17 -36.36 26.39
N ALA A 847 -27.47 -36.37 26.08
CA ALA A 847 -28.47 -37.12 26.81
C ALA A 847 -29.37 -37.93 25.88
N LEU A 848 -29.82 -39.09 26.35
CA LEU A 848 -30.80 -39.93 25.67
C LEU A 848 -32.13 -39.93 26.44
N TYR A 849 -33.24 -39.85 25.71
CA TYR A 849 -34.60 -39.87 26.24
C TYR A 849 -35.41 -40.99 25.59
N THR A 850 -36.43 -41.48 26.29
CA THR A 850 -37.46 -42.37 25.74
C THR A 850 -38.43 -41.60 24.84
N ALA A 851 -39.28 -42.31 24.09
CA ALA A 851 -40.35 -41.68 23.30
C ALA A 851 -41.33 -40.84 24.13
N ASP A 852 -41.57 -41.20 25.39
CA ASP A 852 -42.46 -40.47 26.30
C ASP A 852 -41.78 -39.27 27.00
N GLY A 853 -40.47 -39.06 26.76
CA GLY A 853 -39.71 -37.93 27.30
C GLY A 853 -39.04 -38.18 28.65
N ASP A 854 -38.94 -39.44 29.06
CA ASP A 854 -38.19 -39.81 30.26
C ASP A 854 -36.69 -39.86 29.94
N LEU A 855 -35.87 -39.18 30.73
CA LEU A 855 -34.41 -39.23 30.63
C LEU A 855 -33.89 -40.65 30.95
N ILE A 856 -33.15 -41.23 30.01
CA ILE A 856 -32.49 -42.54 30.16
C ILE A 856 -31.14 -42.36 30.86
N GLY A 857 -30.39 -41.35 30.45
CA GLY A 857 -29.08 -41.01 31.01
C GLY A 857 -28.40 -39.91 30.21
N TRP A 858 -27.35 -39.33 30.77
CA TRP A 858 -26.52 -38.34 30.10
C TRP A 858 -25.05 -38.50 30.43
N ASP A 859 -24.18 -38.00 29.55
CA ASP A 859 -22.73 -38.04 29.70
C ASP A 859 -22.13 -36.67 29.34
N ALA A 860 -21.04 -36.30 30.01
CA ALA A 860 -20.28 -35.08 29.71
C ALA A 860 -19.29 -35.37 28.57
N VAL A 861 -19.21 -34.48 27.59
CA VAL A 861 -18.40 -34.69 26.38
C VAL A 861 -17.59 -33.45 26.03
N SER A 862 -16.39 -33.67 25.50
CA SER A 862 -15.52 -32.62 24.96
C SER A 862 -15.48 -32.69 23.44
N VAL A 863 -15.83 -31.58 22.78
CA VAL A 863 -15.79 -31.43 21.32
C VAL A 863 -14.52 -30.66 20.94
N LEU A 864 -13.74 -31.21 20.01
CA LEU A 864 -12.51 -30.62 19.48
C LEU A 864 -12.77 -29.92 18.14
N ALA A 865 -11.96 -28.89 17.84
CA ALA A 865 -11.92 -28.28 16.51
C ALA A 865 -11.50 -29.32 15.46
N ALA A 866 -12.08 -29.24 14.26
CA ALA A 866 -11.61 -30.02 13.13
C ALA A 866 -10.19 -29.57 12.74
N GLU A 867 -9.27 -30.52 12.52
CA GLU A 867 -7.98 -30.17 11.94
C GLU A 867 -8.21 -29.61 10.54
N SER A 868 -7.78 -28.37 10.29
CA SER A 868 -7.70 -27.82 8.95
C SER A 868 -6.74 -28.70 8.15
N ASP A 869 -7.23 -29.34 7.09
CA ASP A 869 -6.43 -30.15 6.19
C ASP A 869 -5.52 -29.23 5.37
N SER A 870 -4.45 -28.72 5.98
CA SER A 870 -3.31 -28.20 5.25
C SER A 870 -2.55 -29.41 4.73
N GLY A 871 -2.80 -29.78 3.48
CA GLY A 871 -2.15 -30.94 2.87
C GLY A 871 -0.62 -30.90 3.02
N SER A 872 -0.04 -31.92 3.65
CA SER A 872 1.34 -32.33 3.39
C SER A 872 1.53 -33.81 3.67
N GLY A 873 2.26 -34.49 2.78
CA GLY A 873 2.45 -35.93 2.79
C GLY A 873 3.45 -36.45 3.83
N SER A 874 3.09 -37.59 4.43
CA SER A 874 3.93 -38.70 4.95
C SER A 874 5.12 -38.41 5.89
N ASP A 875 4.89 -38.79 7.17
CA ASP A 875 5.74 -39.11 8.35
C ASP A 875 6.94 -40.10 8.07
N PRO A 876 7.95 -40.39 8.96
CA PRO A 876 7.90 -40.35 10.44
C PRO A 876 9.13 -39.96 11.30
N GLY A 877 8.88 -39.51 12.54
CA GLY A 877 9.95 -39.23 13.52
C GLY A 877 9.56 -38.94 14.98
N THR A 878 9.01 -39.92 15.70
CA THR A 878 9.16 -40.20 17.16
C THR A 878 9.44 -39.05 18.16
N GLY A 879 8.46 -38.79 19.05
CA GLY A 879 8.56 -39.20 20.46
C GLY A 879 8.71 -38.12 21.56
N GLY A 880 7.67 -38.02 22.42
CA GLY A 880 7.71 -37.51 23.81
C GLY A 880 7.80 -35.99 23.96
N SER A 881 7.28 -35.32 24.99
CA SER A 881 6.64 -35.71 26.25
C SER A 881 6.29 -34.40 26.98
N THR A 882 5.15 -34.34 27.67
CA THR A 882 4.86 -33.57 28.93
C THR A 882 5.05 -32.04 28.88
N GLY A 883 4.01 -31.20 28.98
CA GLY A 883 3.16 -30.99 30.17
C GLY A 883 3.61 -29.70 30.88
N GLY A 884 2.80 -28.81 31.46
CA GLY A 884 1.36 -28.63 31.57
C GLY A 884 1.08 -27.11 31.66
N ASP A 885 -0.18 -26.70 31.59
CA ASP A 885 -0.96 -26.20 32.73
C ASP A 885 -0.39 -24.93 33.40
N VAL A 886 -1.11 -23.83 33.66
CA VAL A 886 -2.55 -23.59 33.80
C VAL A 886 -2.74 -22.08 34.03
N ALA A 887 -3.87 -21.56 33.53
CA ALA A 887 -4.75 -20.48 34.02
C ALA A 887 -4.18 -19.17 34.64
N GLY A 888 -4.80 -18.02 34.46
CA GLY A 888 -6.09 -17.75 33.84
C GLY A 888 -6.68 -16.40 34.26
N GLU A 889 -7.87 -16.17 33.70
CA GLU A 889 -8.99 -15.33 34.15
C GLU A 889 -8.74 -13.83 34.37
N ALA A 890 -9.26 -12.93 33.52
CA ALA A 890 -10.66 -12.60 33.22
C ALA A 890 -11.35 -11.74 34.29
N THR A 891 -11.69 -10.49 33.90
CA THR A 891 -12.91 -9.73 34.24
C THR A 891 -13.00 -8.60 33.19
N GLY A 892 -13.98 -8.53 32.28
CA GLY A 892 -15.37 -8.09 32.52
C GLY A 892 -15.38 -6.58 32.82
N GLY A 893 -16.08 -5.67 32.15
CA GLY A 893 -17.14 -5.68 31.14
C GLY A 893 -17.57 -4.21 30.93
N ALA A 894 -18.25 -3.95 29.82
CA ALA A 894 -18.66 -2.64 29.31
C ALA A 894 -19.59 -1.82 30.23
N ASP A 895 -19.61 -0.48 30.06
CA ASP A 895 -20.84 0.21 29.65
C ASP A 895 -20.61 1.66 29.19
N ALA A 896 -21.43 2.05 28.22
CA ALA A 896 -21.49 3.35 27.55
C ALA A 896 -22.19 4.45 28.38
N GLY A 897 -21.95 5.72 28.04
CA GLY A 897 -22.68 6.86 28.59
C GLY A 897 -22.39 8.19 27.87
N GLU A 898 -23.39 8.70 27.18
CA GLU A 898 -23.47 9.94 26.39
C GLU A 898 -23.08 11.27 27.11
N LEU A 899 -22.49 12.15 26.30
CA LEU A 899 -22.73 13.60 26.11
C LEU A 899 -23.24 14.48 27.28
N ALA A 900 -22.48 15.55 27.55
CA ALA A 900 -23.06 16.90 27.69
C ALA A 900 -22.03 18.02 27.45
N VAL A 901 -22.31 18.83 26.44
CA VAL A 901 -21.67 20.09 26.08
C VAL A 901 -22.29 21.25 26.89
N THR A 902 -21.45 22.09 27.48
CA THR A 902 -21.71 23.51 27.80
C THR A 902 -20.33 24.20 27.85
N GLY A 903 -20.01 25.33 27.25
CA GLY A 903 -20.77 26.44 26.70
C GLY A 903 -20.01 27.72 27.08
N ALA A 904 -19.46 28.45 26.10
CA ALA A 904 -18.96 29.81 26.33
C ALA A 904 -19.06 30.64 25.05
N SER A 905 -20.09 31.48 25.00
CA SER A 905 -20.29 32.56 24.03
C SER A 905 -19.70 33.87 24.55
N LEU A 906 -19.03 34.65 23.70
CA LEU A 906 -19.27 36.09 23.40
C LEU A 906 -17.99 36.84 22.96
N THR A 907 -17.97 37.20 21.68
CA THR A 907 -17.72 38.55 21.12
C THR A 907 -16.65 39.45 21.76
N ALA A 908 -15.62 39.81 20.98
CA ALA A 908 -15.30 41.18 20.54
C ALA A 908 -13.79 41.35 20.26
N LEU A 909 -13.40 41.57 18.99
CA LEU A 909 -12.68 42.77 18.53
C LEU A 909 -12.33 42.64 17.03
N PHE A 910 -13.09 43.34 16.20
CA PHE A 910 -12.62 43.84 14.91
C PHE A 910 -11.97 45.22 15.13
N LEU A 911 -11.02 45.57 14.25
CA LEU A 911 -10.33 46.86 14.07
C LEU A 911 -9.04 47.06 14.87
N LEU A 912 -7.90 46.81 14.23
CA LEU A 912 -6.92 47.84 13.81
C LEU A 912 -5.64 47.15 13.29
N LEU A 913 -5.39 47.21 11.98
CA LEU A 913 -4.30 48.00 11.38
C LEU A 913 -4.13 47.64 9.89
N ALA A 914 -4.90 48.35 9.07
CA ALA A 914 -4.48 48.70 7.73
C ALA A 914 -3.35 49.75 7.84
N ALA A 915 -2.12 49.37 7.51
CA ALA A 915 -1.03 50.28 7.14
C ALA A 915 0.13 49.47 6.56
N GLY A 916 0.06 49.14 5.27
CA GLY A 916 1.15 48.43 4.57
C GLY A 916 1.01 48.34 3.06
N ILE A 917 0.15 49.16 2.44
CA ILE A 917 0.10 49.32 0.98
C ILE A 917 0.79 50.63 0.64
N THR A 918 2.07 50.59 0.27
CA THR A 918 2.75 51.56 -0.63
C THR A 918 4.24 51.21 -0.81
N ALA A 919 4.58 50.17 -1.57
CA ALA A 919 5.97 49.98 -2.03
C ALA A 919 6.21 49.03 -3.23
N VAL A 920 5.32 48.89 -4.23
CA VAL A 920 5.70 48.25 -5.53
C VAL A 920 5.15 48.99 -6.77
N ILE A 921 4.33 50.05 -6.61
CA ILE A 921 3.89 50.91 -7.73
C ILE A 921 4.93 52.01 -8.01
N THR A 922 6.20 51.64 -8.18
CA THR A 922 7.23 52.52 -8.77
C THR A 922 8.38 51.74 -9.41
N GLY A 923 8.09 50.65 -10.13
CA GLY A 923 9.10 49.82 -10.82
C GLY A 923 8.87 49.57 -12.32
N VAL A 924 7.73 49.99 -12.89
CA VAL A 924 7.31 49.56 -14.24
C VAL A 924 7.26 50.69 -15.28
N THR A 925 7.57 51.94 -14.91
CA THR A 925 7.53 53.09 -15.85
C THR A 925 8.85 53.43 -16.56
N LEU A 926 9.83 52.52 -16.63
CA LEU A 926 11.10 52.77 -17.34
C LEU A 926 11.70 51.60 -18.14
N ARG A 927 10.88 50.78 -18.83
CA ARG A 927 11.42 49.95 -19.93
C ARG A 927 10.51 49.73 -21.14
N ALA A 928 9.46 50.53 -21.31
CA ALA A 928 8.71 50.64 -22.57
C ALA A 928 9.20 51.85 -23.38
N ARG A 929 10.41 51.78 -23.95
CA ARG A 929 10.86 52.58 -25.11
C ARG A 929 12.27 52.20 -25.56
N ARG A 930 12.40 51.08 -26.28
CA ARG A 930 13.33 50.97 -27.43
C ARG A 930 13.03 49.69 -28.23
N ILE A 931 12.56 49.90 -29.47
CA ILE A 931 12.88 49.12 -30.70
C ILE A 931 12.16 47.75 -30.75
N ARG A 932 11.07 47.49 -31.48
CA ARG A 932 10.79 47.72 -32.92
C ARG A 932 12.05 47.85 -33.76
N ARG A 933 12.66 46.72 -34.13
CA ARG A 933 13.20 46.43 -35.47
C ARG A 933 13.96 45.10 -35.53
N VAL A 934 13.57 44.31 -36.53
CA VAL A 934 14.33 43.31 -37.30
C VAL A 934 14.18 41.84 -36.86
N ARG A 935 13.42 41.15 -37.73
CA ARG A 935 13.43 39.73 -38.14
C ARG A 935 13.12 38.66 -37.11
#